data_AF-A0A7J6XUL2-F1
#
_entry.id   AF-A0A7J6XUL2-F1
#
_cell.length_a   1.000
_cell.length_b   1.000
_cell.length_c   1.000
_cell.angle_alpha   90.00
_cell.angle_beta   90.00
_cell.angle_gamma   90.00
#
_symmetry.space_group_name_H-M   'P 1'
#
loop_
_entity.id
_entity.type
_entity.pdbx_description
1 polymer ?
#
loop_
_entity_poly.entity_id
_entity_poly.type
_entity_poly.pdbx_seq_one_letter_code
_entity_poly.pdbx_strand_id
1 'polypeptide(L)'
;MLSRAVTVKAPHTHNRRRVTGSSGRRREGRESEPQRPNMSRRVFDSTVLLLFVVLMCCSGAATAQVENNADASTPGSALTSAITAEGSASGGVEGLQQVDLFVPQTTQVLPKKGTGSSGRDSFVSPSLVSAGGVIAAFAEGHINAKNSPTESTKPFSDVVAEYIDSAWDWPTLVGEVGNETWRAHTVLGKAEGKENLDVVLRPTTTTKGNKVFLLAGGTALSDVNGDWREGGLELKLVVGEVTKPSAGGEPSEWIKWGDPRPLPKPISSASHKGEWREFIASGGAGVLMEDGTIVFSLMAMNEENGFDVYSMIIYSKDNGSTWMFPEGTSYPKCETPRITEWEGSLLMIVDCENGQRVYESRDMGTTWTEAIGTLPGVWVNARSGVPQKESLHVDALITATIEGRKVMLYTQRGYASREKRATLLYLWVTDNNRSFFVGPVGMYNAAKWELASTLLYSDGKLHLLQQRVSGEGRVISLSRLTEELKEIESVLSTWAQKDVFFSSFSIPTAGLVAVLSNASASDDTWNDEYLCLNATVNKAVKVKDGFQLTEPGSRVIWLVNIPDDNVRHVFLSRNFTVVASVTIEEAPSGSTPLLTTVLANTEPPYIMRLSYTADKTWETIFKGKTKPTTESRHWVPNKEHQVALMLQGNKASVYIDGESLGEEEVPLTGETPLELFLFCFGVCEIDDNDEEKPSPKEIGKKPRVTVTNVFLYNRPLNSTEMTAIKDRIPVPKGDPESRVKEAPKPFGPAVPAVPGPEKIPAEPGMTTVEGAATTEHAAAVGSLTSAGNEGTAREKGDGGANDDAGSAYGRVLLPLLLLLGLWGFATA
;
A
#
# COMPACT_ATOMS: atom_id res chain seq x y z
N MET A 1 39.45 40.34 -47.88
CA MET A 1 40.04 39.40 -48.88
C MET A 1 39.16 38.16 -48.84
N LEU A 2 38.41 37.89 -49.92
CA LEU A 2 38.73 36.94 -51.00
C LEU A 2 38.63 35.46 -50.56
N SER A 3 37.80 34.60 -51.18
CA SER A 3 36.82 34.86 -52.26
C SER A 3 35.85 33.67 -52.52
N ARG A 4 34.55 33.96 -52.78
CA ARG A 4 33.60 33.29 -53.72
C ARG A 4 33.34 31.76 -53.61
N ALA A 5 32.20 31.19 -54.03
CA ALA A 5 30.89 31.69 -54.53
C ALA A 5 29.82 30.61 -54.21
N VAL A 6 28.65 30.95 -53.64
CA VAL A 6 27.40 31.37 -54.32
C VAL A 6 26.79 30.35 -55.30
N THR A 7 25.70 29.72 -54.87
CA THR A 7 24.47 29.62 -55.68
C THR A 7 23.21 29.65 -54.81
N VAL A 8 22.31 30.59 -55.08
CA VAL A 8 20.93 30.63 -54.54
C VAL A 8 20.00 30.84 -55.73
N LYS A 9 18.86 30.13 -55.76
CA LYS A 9 17.71 30.51 -56.58
C LYS A 9 16.42 30.11 -55.85
N ALA A 10 15.42 30.99 -55.91
CA ALA A 10 14.27 30.97 -55.01
C ALA A 10 12.92 30.91 -55.81
N PRO A 11 11.74 31.31 -55.28
CA PRO A 11 10.47 30.59 -55.50
C PRO A 11 9.58 31.23 -56.59
N HIS A 12 8.32 30.78 -56.77
CA HIS A 12 7.16 31.71 -56.94
C HIS A 12 5.73 31.08 -56.95
N THR A 13 4.82 31.68 -56.14
CA THR A 13 3.35 31.93 -56.30
C THR A 13 2.25 30.90 -56.67
N HIS A 14 1.12 31.00 -55.92
CA HIS A 14 -0.32 30.93 -56.26
C HIS A 14 -0.79 30.39 -57.65
N ASN A 15 -1.88 29.59 -57.75
CA ASN A 15 -3.27 30.12 -57.73
C ASN A 15 -4.44 29.08 -57.74
N ARG A 16 -5.55 29.44 -57.06
CA ARG A 16 -7.01 29.32 -57.36
C ARG A 16 -7.67 28.09 -58.05
N ARG A 17 -8.77 27.64 -57.39
CA ARG A 17 -10.09 27.12 -57.90
C ARG A 17 -10.12 25.74 -58.61
N ARG A 18 -10.92 24.76 -58.15
CA ARG A 18 -12.40 24.54 -58.30
C ARG A 18 -12.74 24.09 -59.74
N VAL A 19 -13.32 22.90 -59.98
CA VAL A 19 -14.78 22.65 -60.12
C VAL A 19 -15.08 21.13 -60.37
N THR A 20 -16.09 20.56 -59.67
CA THR A 20 -16.92 19.30 -59.89
C THR A 20 -16.31 17.99 -60.44
N GLY A 21 -16.83 16.77 -60.15
CA GLY A 21 -17.94 16.34 -59.28
C GLY A 21 -18.86 15.26 -59.92
N SER A 22 -19.45 14.33 -59.12
CA SER A 22 -20.39 13.23 -59.53
C SER A 22 -19.75 12.11 -60.38
N SER A 23 -20.18 10.83 -60.48
CA SER A 23 -21.10 9.85 -59.80
C SER A 23 -20.74 8.45 -60.38
N GLY A 24 -20.92 7.25 -59.81
CA GLY A 24 -21.79 6.71 -58.76
C GLY A 24 -22.77 5.65 -59.34
N ARG A 25 -22.62 4.33 -59.06
CA ARG A 25 -23.68 3.27 -59.21
C ARG A 25 -23.35 1.94 -58.48
N ARG A 26 -24.32 1.02 -58.40
CA ARG A 26 -24.39 -0.27 -57.67
C ARG A 26 -24.70 -1.47 -58.62
N ARG A 27 -24.72 -2.71 -58.05
CA ARG A 27 -25.29 -4.02 -58.51
C ARG A 27 -24.30 -5.00 -59.19
N GLU A 28 -24.44 -6.34 -59.19
CA GLU A 28 -25.14 -7.43 -58.42
C GLU A 28 -24.59 -8.78 -59.02
N GLY A 29 -24.68 -10.01 -58.47
CA GLY A 29 -25.22 -10.59 -57.22
C GLY A 29 -25.75 -12.05 -57.45
N ARG A 30 -25.22 -13.11 -56.79
CA ARG A 30 -25.73 -14.51 -56.94
C ARG A 30 -25.31 -15.52 -55.83
N GLU A 31 -26.03 -16.65 -55.73
CA GLU A 31 -25.95 -17.71 -54.68
C GLU A 31 -25.76 -19.15 -55.24
N SER A 32 -25.94 -20.17 -54.36
CA SER A 32 -25.85 -21.65 -54.50
C SER A 32 -24.44 -22.26 -54.32
N GLU A 33 -24.21 -23.39 -53.62
CA GLU A 33 -25.05 -24.57 -53.23
C GLU A 33 -24.88 -25.01 -51.71
N PRO A 34 -25.47 -26.13 -51.20
CA PRO A 34 -25.94 -26.24 -49.78
C PRO A 34 -25.15 -27.17 -48.80
N GLN A 35 -25.82 -27.61 -47.72
CA GLN A 35 -25.31 -27.89 -46.36
C GLN A 35 -25.66 -29.30 -45.81
N ARG A 36 -24.78 -29.92 -44.99
CA ARG A 36 -25.04 -30.99 -43.97
C ARG A 36 -23.73 -31.45 -43.28
N PRO A 37 -23.75 -32.06 -42.08
CA PRO A 37 -24.59 -31.83 -40.89
C PRO A 37 -23.74 -31.59 -39.60
N ASN A 38 -24.39 -31.25 -38.48
CA ASN A 38 -23.72 -31.12 -37.17
C ASN A 38 -23.30 -32.48 -36.56
N MET A 39 -22.18 -32.48 -35.82
CA MET A 39 -21.96 -33.34 -34.65
C MET A 39 -21.33 -32.53 -33.50
N SER A 40 -21.48 -33.00 -32.26
CA SER A 40 -21.40 -32.18 -31.04
C SER A 40 -19.98 -31.82 -30.57
N ARG A 41 -19.64 -30.52 -30.62
CA ARG A 41 -18.57 -29.93 -29.78
C ARG A 41 -19.10 -29.47 -28.43
N ARG A 42 -19.41 -30.46 -27.59
CA ARG A 42 -19.36 -30.44 -26.12
C ARG A 42 -18.86 -31.85 -25.78
N VAL A 43 -17.61 -32.05 -25.38
CA VAL A 43 -17.16 -31.97 -23.98
C VAL A 43 -15.68 -31.50 -23.83
N PHE A 44 -14.93 -31.38 -24.93
CA PHE A 44 -13.46 -31.42 -24.91
C PHE A 44 -12.69 -30.15 -24.51
N ASP A 45 -13.31 -28.96 -24.46
CA ASP A 45 -12.57 -27.72 -24.18
C ASP A 45 -12.36 -27.45 -22.68
N SER A 46 -13.16 -28.07 -21.80
CA SER A 46 -13.15 -27.82 -20.34
C SER A 46 -11.87 -28.29 -19.65
N THR A 47 -11.38 -29.50 -19.96
CA THR A 47 -10.19 -30.09 -19.32
C THR A 47 -8.87 -29.44 -19.72
N VAL A 48 -8.85 -28.65 -20.80
CA VAL A 48 -7.66 -27.90 -21.26
C VAL A 48 -7.59 -26.52 -20.59
N LEU A 49 -8.73 -25.87 -20.36
CA LEU A 49 -8.82 -24.59 -19.63
C LEU A 49 -8.49 -24.76 -18.14
N LEU A 50 -8.99 -25.82 -17.49
CA LEU A 50 -8.59 -26.15 -16.11
C LEU A 50 -7.07 -26.34 -16.00
N LEU A 51 -6.46 -27.04 -16.97
CA LEU A 51 -5.01 -27.22 -17.04
C LEU A 51 -4.25 -25.90 -17.19
N PHE A 52 -4.85 -24.87 -17.81
CA PHE A 52 -4.23 -23.57 -18.02
C PHE A 52 -4.24 -22.70 -16.74
N VAL A 53 -5.33 -22.77 -15.95
CA VAL A 53 -5.39 -22.17 -14.61
C VAL A 53 -4.42 -22.88 -13.66
N VAL A 54 -4.39 -24.22 -13.70
CA VAL A 54 -3.43 -25.03 -12.93
C VAL A 54 -1.99 -24.76 -13.37
N LEU A 55 -1.69 -24.48 -14.64
CA LEU A 55 -0.34 -24.07 -15.09
C LEU A 55 0.10 -22.68 -14.59
N MET A 56 -0.83 -21.81 -14.18
CA MET A 56 -0.49 -20.57 -13.46
C MET A 56 -0.34 -20.78 -11.95
N CYS A 57 -1.10 -21.70 -11.35
CA CYS A 57 -0.98 -22.03 -9.91
C CYS A 57 0.19 -22.97 -9.60
N CYS A 58 0.51 -23.90 -10.49
CA CYS A 58 1.41 -25.06 -10.28
C CYS A 58 2.42 -25.23 -11.43
N SER A 59 3.33 -24.28 -11.63
CA SER A 59 4.37 -24.36 -12.67
C SER A 59 5.62 -25.13 -12.19
N GLY A 60 5.61 -26.46 -12.30
CA GLY A 60 6.80 -27.30 -12.06
C GLY A 60 7.93 -27.05 -13.08
N ALA A 61 9.18 -27.22 -12.65
CA ALA A 61 10.35 -26.96 -13.49
C ALA A 61 10.66 -28.12 -14.47
N ALA A 62 10.72 -27.82 -15.77
CA ALA A 62 11.25 -28.75 -16.77
C ALA A 62 12.79 -28.67 -16.82
N THR A 63 13.47 -29.77 -16.52
CA THR A 63 14.94 -29.84 -16.48
C THR A 63 15.55 -29.89 -17.88
N ALA A 64 16.40 -28.93 -18.22
CA ALA A 64 17.36 -29.06 -19.31
C ALA A 64 18.68 -29.62 -18.76
N GLN A 65 19.21 -30.69 -19.38
CA GLN A 65 20.50 -31.26 -18.98
C GLN A 65 21.66 -30.41 -19.51
N VAL A 66 22.68 -30.22 -18.67
CA VAL A 66 24.04 -29.82 -19.07
C VAL A 66 25.00 -30.85 -18.45
N GLU A 67 26.03 -31.24 -19.19
CA GLU A 67 26.88 -32.38 -18.82
C GLU A 67 27.79 -32.11 -17.61
N ASN A 68 27.91 -33.11 -16.74
CA ASN A 68 28.87 -33.10 -15.65
C ASN A 68 30.29 -33.38 -16.18
N ASN A 69 31.24 -32.50 -15.88
CA ASN A 69 32.66 -32.85 -15.78
C ASN A 69 33.18 -32.32 -14.45
N ALA A 70 33.23 -33.21 -13.45
CA ALA A 70 33.65 -32.88 -12.09
C ALA A 70 34.88 -33.72 -11.71
N ASP A 71 36.03 -33.06 -11.53
CA ASP A 71 37.13 -33.57 -10.72
C ASP A 71 36.91 -33.12 -9.27
N ALA A 72 37.05 -34.04 -8.32
CA ALA A 72 36.63 -33.83 -6.94
C ALA A 72 37.77 -33.41 -6.00
N SER A 73 37.53 -32.41 -5.15
CA SER A 73 38.37 -32.14 -3.95
C SER A 73 37.65 -31.27 -2.91
N THR A 74 37.17 -31.92 -1.85
CA THR A 74 37.03 -31.43 -0.45
C THR A 74 36.13 -30.21 -0.15
N PRO A 75 35.15 -30.31 0.78
CA PRO A 75 34.20 -29.23 1.05
C PRO A 75 34.69 -28.20 2.08
N GLY A 76 34.22 -26.95 1.97
CA GLY A 76 34.32 -25.94 3.04
C GLY A 76 33.94 -24.50 2.64
N SER A 77 32.95 -23.93 3.33
CA SER A 77 32.73 -22.48 3.54
C SER A 77 32.74 -21.52 2.32
N ALA A 78 31.58 -21.26 1.72
CA ALA A 78 31.26 -19.98 1.05
C ALA A 78 29.74 -19.76 0.90
N LEU A 79 29.11 -18.99 1.79
CA LEU A 79 27.69 -18.57 1.65
C LEU A 79 27.48 -17.12 2.14
N THR A 80 28.29 -16.19 1.62
CA THR A 80 28.12 -14.73 1.77
C THR A 80 28.86 -14.01 0.65
N SER A 81 28.15 -13.28 -0.23
CA SER A 81 28.56 -12.04 -0.93
C SER A 81 27.80 -11.85 -2.26
N ALA A 82 26.88 -10.88 -2.32
CA ALA A 82 26.53 -10.11 -3.55
C ALA A 82 25.43 -9.05 -3.26
N ILE A 83 25.71 -8.05 -2.42
CA ILE A 83 24.98 -6.78 -2.46
C ILE A 83 25.99 -5.68 -2.76
N THR A 84 25.99 -5.22 -4.01
CA THR A 84 26.79 -4.08 -4.47
C THR A 84 25.95 -3.26 -5.45
N ALA A 85 25.18 -2.30 -4.92
CA ALA A 85 24.61 -1.20 -5.67
C ALA A 85 25.31 0.08 -5.18
N GLU A 86 26.14 0.69 -6.02
CA GLU A 86 26.79 1.96 -5.68
C GLU A 86 25.80 3.13 -5.84
N GLY A 87 25.86 4.10 -4.94
CA GLY A 87 25.39 5.46 -5.23
C GLY A 87 23.99 5.87 -4.76
N SER A 88 23.68 5.72 -3.47
CA SER A 88 22.72 6.61 -2.77
C SER A 88 23.19 6.85 -1.33
N ALA A 89 23.14 8.10 -0.87
CA ALA A 89 23.76 8.54 0.38
C ALA A 89 22.73 8.92 1.45
N SER A 90 22.09 7.91 2.06
CA SER A 90 21.42 8.01 3.36
C SER A 90 21.21 6.61 3.92
N GLY A 91 21.49 6.39 5.21
CA GLY A 91 21.24 5.14 5.93
C GLY A 91 22.08 3.94 5.46
N GLY A 92 22.93 3.40 6.34
CA GLY A 92 23.61 2.13 6.04
C GLY A 92 22.63 0.97 6.12
N VAL A 93 22.51 0.17 5.06
CA VAL A 93 21.84 -1.14 5.14
C VAL A 93 22.73 -2.08 5.96
N GLU A 94 22.55 -2.07 7.28
CA GLU A 94 22.85 -3.27 8.07
C GLU A 94 22.03 -4.42 7.48
N GLY A 95 22.65 -5.59 7.32
CA GLY A 95 22.01 -6.71 6.62
C GLY A 95 20.71 -7.11 7.31
N LEU A 96 19.58 -7.01 6.57
CA LEU A 96 18.25 -7.43 6.99
C LEU A 96 18.32 -8.69 7.85
N GLN A 97 17.78 -8.63 9.07
CA GLN A 97 17.74 -9.76 10.00
C GLN A 97 16.83 -10.85 9.41
N GLN A 98 17.40 -11.72 8.57
CA GLN A 98 16.70 -12.70 7.75
C GLN A 98 17.26 -14.12 7.97
N VAL A 99 16.35 -15.10 8.08
CA VAL A 99 16.67 -16.53 8.16
C VAL A 99 15.75 -17.29 7.20
N ASP A 100 16.28 -18.30 6.52
CA ASP A 100 15.45 -19.20 5.70
C ASP A 100 14.86 -20.29 6.60
N LEU A 101 13.52 -20.39 6.65
CA LEU A 101 12.81 -21.41 7.43
C LEU A 101 12.58 -22.65 6.56
N PHE A 102 11.84 -22.45 5.47
CA PHE A 102 11.41 -23.53 4.58
C PHE A 102 12.28 -23.56 3.32
N VAL A 103 13.31 -24.41 3.32
CA VAL A 103 14.29 -24.58 2.24
C VAL A 103 14.06 -25.93 1.52
N PRO A 104 13.84 -25.95 0.18
CA PRO A 104 13.67 -27.17 -0.59
C PRO A 104 14.75 -28.23 -0.33
N GLN A 105 14.34 -29.50 -0.26
CA GLN A 105 15.09 -30.71 0.11
C GLN A 105 15.76 -30.70 1.52
N THR A 106 16.12 -29.53 2.03
CA THR A 106 16.89 -29.32 3.26
C THR A 106 15.98 -29.35 4.50
N THR A 107 14.93 -28.53 4.54
CA THR A 107 14.00 -28.48 5.69
C THR A 107 13.25 -29.79 5.81
N GLN A 108 13.60 -30.56 6.83
CA GLN A 108 12.98 -31.84 7.15
C GLN A 108 11.67 -31.62 7.88
N VAL A 109 10.57 -32.11 7.30
CA VAL A 109 9.23 -32.00 7.90
C VAL A 109 8.81 -33.33 8.51
N LEU A 110 8.27 -33.30 9.73
CA LEU A 110 7.68 -34.46 10.41
C LEU A 110 6.17 -34.55 10.13
N PRO A 111 5.65 -35.73 9.75
CA PRO A 111 4.24 -35.94 9.47
C PRO A 111 3.40 -36.01 10.77
N LYS A 112 2.13 -35.60 10.70
CA LYS A 112 1.15 -35.68 11.81
C LYS A 112 0.96 -37.09 12.38
N LYS A 113 1.33 -38.14 11.64
CA LYS A 113 1.30 -39.56 12.02
C LYS A 113 2.48 -40.28 11.35
N GLY A 114 3.27 -41.03 12.13
CA GLY A 114 4.47 -41.75 11.65
C GLY A 114 5.75 -41.28 12.35
N THR A 115 6.90 -41.81 11.93
CA THR A 115 8.20 -41.58 12.61
C THR A 115 9.36 -41.23 11.66
N GLY A 116 9.10 -41.02 10.37
CA GLY A 116 10.10 -40.59 9.39
C GLY A 116 9.85 -39.14 8.95
N SER A 117 10.91 -38.37 8.73
CA SER A 117 10.83 -37.04 8.10
C SER A 117 11.06 -37.12 6.58
N SER A 118 10.70 -36.07 5.86
CA SER A 118 11.15 -35.86 4.48
C SER A 118 11.25 -34.38 4.12
N GLY A 119 12.12 -34.06 3.16
CA GLY A 119 12.13 -32.74 2.50
C GLY A 119 10.93 -32.56 1.56
N ARG A 120 10.70 -31.33 1.11
CA ARG A 120 9.77 -30.96 0.02
C ARG A 120 10.57 -30.44 -1.18
N ASP A 121 9.99 -30.55 -2.36
CA ASP A 121 10.60 -30.04 -3.60
C ASP A 121 10.37 -28.52 -3.78
N SER A 122 9.40 -27.91 -3.06
CA SER A 122 9.14 -26.46 -3.08
C SER A 122 8.26 -26.06 -1.89
N PHE A 123 8.39 -24.82 -1.41
CA PHE A 123 7.51 -24.21 -0.40
C PHE A 123 6.89 -22.89 -0.91
N VAL A 124 5.57 -22.73 -0.77
CA VAL A 124 4.81 -21.57 -1.28
C VAL A 124 3.74 -21.10 -0.29
N SER A 125 2.95 -20.10 -0.68
CA SER A 125 1.78 -19.61 0.07
C SER A 125 2.06 -19.28 1.56
N PRO A 126 3.04 -18.40 1.87
CA PRO A 126 3.41 -18.08 3.24
C PRO A 126 2.23 -17.48 4.05
N SER A 127 2.09 -17.92 5.29
CA SER A 127 1.11 -17.41 6.27
C SER A 127 1.76 -17.34 7.65
N LEU A 128 1.48 -16.30 8.43
CA LEU A 128 2.22 -15.98 9.65
C LEU A 128 1.28 -15.39 10.71
N VAL A 129 1.34 -15.91 11.94
CA VAL A 129 0.49 -15.49 13.08
C VAL A 129 1.22 -15.58 14.41
N SER A 130 0.76 -14.83 15.42
CA SER A 130 1.15 -15.01 16.83
C SER A 130 -0.06 -15.35 17.71
N ALA A 131 0.13 -16.28 18.63
CA ALA A 131 -0.79 -16.62 19.73
C ALA A 131 -0.03 -17.21 20.92
N GLY A 132 -0.40 -16.85 22.15
CA GLY A 132 0.10 -17.51 23.37
C GLY A 132 1.62 -17.52 23.56
N GLY A 133 2.36 -16.55 23.01
CA GLY A 133 3.82 -16.52 23.04
C GLY A 133 4.50 -17.45 22.02
N VAL A 134 3.78 -17.84 20.97
CA VAL A 134 4.28 -18.59 19.81
C VAL A 134 3.97 -17.80 18.54
N ILE A 135 4.99 -17.51 17.75
CA ILE A 135 4.84 -17.16 16.34
C ILE A 135 4.82 -18.48 15.56
N ALA A 136 3.78 -18.71 14.77
CA ALA A 136 3.67 -19.86 13.89
C ALA A 136 3.75 -19.40 12.44
N ALA A 137 4.80 -19.84 11.75
CA ALA A 137 4.99 -19.65 10.31
C ALA A 137 4.48 -20.89 9.58
N PHE A 138 3.71 -20.70 8.51
CA PHE A 138 3.11 -21.76 7.71
C PHE A 138 3.52 -21.63 6.24
N ALA A 139 3.63 -22.79 5.58
CA ALA A 139 3.85 -22.88 4.15
C ALA A 139 3.02 -24.03 3.55
N GLU A 140 2.75 -23.91 2.27
CA GLU A 140 2.30 -25.00 1.41
C GLU A 140 3.53 -25.72 0.85
N GLY A 141 3.77 -26.95 1.32
CA GLY A 141 4.90 -27.77 0.91
C GLY A 141 4.52 -28.76 -0.18
N HIS A 142 5.24 -28.76 -1.30
CA HIS A 142 4.97 -29.66 -2.44
C HIS A 142 5.98 -30.81 -2.53
N ILE A 143 5.50 -31.98 -2.99
CA ILE A 143 6.35 -33.01 -3.61
C ILE A 143 5.85 -33.23 -5.04
N ASN A 144 6.75 -33.08 -6.01
CA ASN A 144 6.45 -33.16 -7.44
C ASN A 144 6.24 -34.61 -7.90
N ALA A 145 5.54 -34.78 -9.02
CA ALA A 145 5.46 -36.06 -9.70
C ALA A 145 6.83 -36.46 -10.25
N LYS A 146 7.37 -37.60 -9.78
CA LYS A 146 8.65 -38.14 -10.25
C LYS A 146 8.36 -39.28 -11.23
N ASN A 147 8.49 -38.98 -12.52
CA ASN A 147 8.24 -39.91 -13.63
C ASN A 147 9.56 -40.58 -14.04
N SER A 148 9.80 -41.80 -13.53
CA SER A 148 10.96 -42.63 -13.92
C SER A 148 10.50 -43.94 -14.58
N PRO A 149 11.38 -44.66 -15.31
CA PRO A 149 11.03 -45.96 -15.90
C PRO A 149 10.74 -47.08 -14.89
N THR A 150 11.04 -46.87 -13.60
CA THR A 150 10.98 -47.90 -12.55
C THR A 150 10.03 -47.54 -11.39
N GLU A 151 9.85 -46.25 -11.10
CA GLU A 151 8.95 -45.75 -10.07
C GLU A 151 8.20 -44.49 -10.54
N SER A 152 6.91 -44.41 -10.19
CA SER A 152 6.08 -43.21 -10.35
C SER A 152 5.67 -42.71 -8.96
N THR A 153 6.13 -41.51 -8.60
CA THR A 153 5.71 -40.86 -7.34
C THR A 153 4.47 -40.02 -7.59
N LYS A 154 3.36 -40.35 -6.91
CA LYS A 154 2.16 -39.52 -6.88
C LYS A 154 2.51 -38.15 -6.25
N PRO A 155 2.26 -37.01 -6.94
CA PRO A 155 2.47 -35.69 -6.37
C PRO A 155 1.53 -35.46 -5.19
N PHE A 156 1.92 -34.60 -4.26
CA PHE A 156 1.05 -34.15 -3.18
C PHE A 156 1.49 -32.77 -2.66
N SER A 157 0.61 -32.10 -1.92
CA SER A 157 0.98 -30.96 -1.08
C SER A 157 0.41 -31.08 0.33
N ASP A 158 1.12 -30.50 1.29
CA ASP A 158 0.71 -30.44 2.70
C ASP A 158 0.96 -29.05 3.30
N VAL A 159 0.11 -28.65 4.25
CA VAL A 159 0.37 -27.44 5.05
C VAL A 159 1.34 -27.81 6.15
N VAL A 160 2.52 -27.21 6.09
CA VAL A 160 3.59 -27.36 7.07
C VAL A 160 3.66 -26.12 7.97
N ALA A 161 4.12 -26.29 9.20
CA ALA A 161 4.34 -25.19 10.13
C ALA A 161 5.67 -25.32 10.89
N GLU A 162 6.25 -24.18 11.23
CA GLU A 162 7.37 -24.01 12.16
C GLU A 162 6.96 -23.06 13.29
N TYR A 163 7.41 -23.35 14.50
CA TYR A 163 6.94 -22.68 15.72
C TYR A 163 8.11 -21.99 16.42
N ILE A 164 8.02 -20.67 16.55
CA ILE A 164 9.06 -19.77 17.04
C ILE A 164 8.59 -19.16 18.36
N ASP A 165 9.47 -19.09 19.35
CA ASP A 165 9.15 -18.37 20.59
C ASP A 165 9.13 -16.86 20.29
N SER A 166 8.00 -16.20 20.54
CA SER A 166 7.91 -14.75 20.28
C SER A 166 8.83 -13.94 21.19
N ALA A 167 9.29 -14.51 22.32
CA ALA A 167 10.28 -13.89 23.20
C ALA A 167 11.69 -13.85 22.59
N TRP A 168 12.09 -14.82 21.74
CA TRP A 168 13.48 -14.96 21.26
C TRP A 168 14.03 -13.67 20.62
N ASP A 169 15.30 -13.37 20.94
CA ASP A 169 16.09 -12.40 20.21
C ASP A 169 16.46 -12.95 18.81
N TRP A 170 17.18 -12.17 18.01
CA TRP A 170 17.54 -12.60 16.67
C TRP A 170 18.61 -13.70 16.64
N PRO A 171 19.73 -13.62 17.41
CA PRO A 171 20.72 -14.69 17.46
C PRO A 171 20.17 -16.04 17.94
N THR A 172 19.26 -16.04 18.93
CA THR A 172 18.62 -17.27 19.44
C THR A 172 17.78 -17.94 18.36
N LEU A 173 16.96 -17.17 17.65
CA LEU A 173 16.14 -17.69 16.54
C LEU A 173 17.00 -18.30 15.43
N VAL A 174 18.08 -17.61 15.01
CA VAL A 174 19.00 -18.14 13.99
C VAL A 174 19.73 -19.39 14.48
N GLY A 175 20.10 -19.44 15.76
CA GLY A 175 20.75 -20.60 16.39
C GLY A 175 19.84 -21.84 16.44
N GLU A 176 18.56 -21.67 16.78
CA GLU A 176 17.59 -22.78 16.83
C GLU A 176 17.18 -23.25 15.43
N VAL A 177 16.95 -22.34 14.47
CA VAL A 177 16.65 -22.73 13.06
C VAL A 177 17.85 -23.41 12.40
N GLY A 178 19.07 -23.00 12.73
CA GLY A 178 20.31 -23.62 12.26
C GLY A 178 20.68 -24.96 12.92
N ASN A 179 19.85 -25.47 13.84
CA ASN A 179 20.11 -26.70 14.59
C ASN A 179 19.75 -27.95 13.76
N GLU A 180 20.61 -28.98 13.78
CA GLU A 180 20.34 -30.26 13.10
C GLU A 180 19.05 -30.96 13.59
N THR A 181 18.52 -30.59 14.76
CA THR A 181 17.22 -31.07 15.27
C THR A 181 16.01 -30.23 14.87
N TRP A 182 16.17 -29.08 14.21
CA TRP A 182 15.06 -28.21 13.80
C TRP A 182 14.18 -28.86 12.73
N ARG A 183 12.86 -28.85 12.90
CA ARG A 183 11.91 -29.52 12.00
C ARG A 183 10.66 -28.67 11.81
N ALA A 184 10.14 -28.70 10.59
CA ALA A 184 8.77 -28.31 10.33
C ALA A 184 7.81 -29.49 10.63
N HIS A 185 6.50 -29.20 10.74
CA HIS A 185 5.49 -30.19 11.08
C HIS A 185 4.28 -30.11 10.14
N THR A 186 3.83 -31.24 9.60
CA THR A 186 2.58 -31.31 8.81
C THR A 186 1.38 -31.06 9.72
N VAL A 187 0.65 -29.96 9.48
CA VAL A 187 -0.57 -29.60 10.22
C VAL A 187 -1.83 -30.18 9.56
N LEU A 188 -1.89 -30.14 8.22
CA LEU A 188 -3.00 -30.60 7.39
C LEU A 188 -2.45 -31.23 6.10
N GLY A 189 -2.95 -32.41 5.72
CA GLY A 189 -2.48 -33.14 4.54
C GLY A 189 -2.99 -34.57 4.46
N LYS A 190 -2.28 -35.42 3.73
CA LYS A 190 -2.68 -36.79 3.34
C LYS A 190 -3.00 -37.77 4.49
N ALA A 191 -2.61 -37.48 5.72
CA ALA A 191 -2.76 -38.37 6.88
C ALA A 191 -4.12 -38.23 7.62
N GLU A 192 -5.09 -37.49 7.05
CA GLU A 192 -6.28 -37.00 7.77
C GLU A 192 -7.54 -37.84 7.51
N GLY A 193 -7.98 -38.58 8.53
CA GLY A 193 -9.29 -39.23 8.56
C GLY A 193 -9.52 -40.33 7.50
N LYS A 194 -10.69 -40.29 6.85
CA LYS A 194 -11.12 -41.20 5.77
C LYS A 194 -11.04 -40.56 4.37
N GLU A 195 -10.74 -39.27 4.31
CA GLU A 195 -10.74 -38.46 3.09
C GLU A 195 -9.28 -38.11 2.78
N ASN A 196 -8.68 -38.79 1.79
CA ASN A 196 -7.30 -38.53 1.40
C ASN A 196 -7.18 -37.14 0.76
N LEU A 197 -6.79 -36.15 1.56
CA LEU A 197 -6.31 -34.85 1.07
C LEU A 197 -4.93 -35.04 0.43
N ASP A 198 -4.90 -35.42 -0.85
CA ASP A 198 -3.65 -35.51 -1.61
C ASP A 198 -3.08 -34.12 -1.94
N VAL A 199 -3.92 -33.09 -2.05
CA VAL A 199 -3.50 -31.71 -2.32
C VAL A 199 -4.18 -30.79 -1.31
N VAL A 200 -3.38 -29.93 -0.68
CA VAL A 200 -3.82 -28.88 0.24
C VAL A 200 -3.17 -27.57 -0.18
N LEU A 201 -3.97 -26.51 -0.31
CA LEU A 201 -3.61 -25.27 -0.98
C LEU A 201 -3.82 -24.06 -0.06
N ARG A 202 -2.94 -23.06 -0.19
CA ARG A 202 -3.10 -21.69 0.32
C ARG A 202 -3.50 -21.61 1.80
N PRO A 203 -2.64 -22.07 2.73
CA PRO A 203 -2.87 -21.87 4.17
C PRO A 203 -3.11 -20.40 4.47
N THR A 204 -4.24 -20.13 5.12
CA THR A 204 -4.67 -18.79 5.52
C THR A 204 -4.96 -18.84 7.02
N THR A 205 -4.26 -18.01 7.81
CA THR A 205 -4.31 -18.14 9.28
C THR A 205 -4.69 -16.84 9.99
N THR A 206 -5.36 -16.98 11.13
CA THR A 206 -5.63 -15.87 12.07
C THR A 206 -5.82 -16.43 13.48
N THR A 207 -5.87 -15.58 14.51
CA THR A 207 -5.85 -16.03 15.91
C THR A 207 -6.94 -15.39 16.76
N LYS A 208 -7.30 -16.03 17.88
CA LYS A 208 -8.18 -15.46 18.90
C LYS A 208 -7.80 -16.00 20.28
N GLY A 209 -7.15 -15.16 21.08
CA GLY A 209 -6.49 -15.61 22.33
C GLY A 209 -5.43 -16.66 22.02
N ASN A 210 -5.42 -17.76 22.79
CA ASN A 210 -4.47 -18.88 22.58
C ASN A 210 -4.89 -19.85 21.47
N LYS A 211 -5.82 -19.48 20.57
CA LYS A 211 -6.25 -20.34 19.46
C LYS A 211 -5.79 -19.80 18.11
N VAL A 212 -5.27 -20.69 17.28
CA VAL A 212 -4.94 -20.45 15.87
C VAL A 212 -5.99 -21.12 15.00
N PHE A 213 -6.55 -20.37 14.06
CA PHE A 213 -7.47 -20.84 13.04
C PHE A 213 -6.71 -20.93 11.72
N LEU A 214 -6.69 -22.11 11.11
CA LEU A 214 -6.07 -22.39 9.82
C LEU A 214 -7.15 -22.82 8.83
N LEU A 215 -7.36 -22.01 7.79
CA LEU A 215 -8.21 -22.35 6.65
C LEU A 215 -7.33 -22.68 5.44
N ALA A 216 -7.67 -23.75 4.72
CA ALA A 216 -6.99 -24.12 3.47
C ALA A 216 -8.00 -24.68 2.46
N GLY A 217 -7.66 -24.60 1.17
CA GLY A 217 -8.30 -25.43 0.15
C GLY A 217 -7.77 -26.86 0.21
N GLY A 218 -8.58 -27.85 -0.16
CA GLY A 218 -8.18 -29.24 -0.22
C GLY A 218 -8.89 -30.00 -1.34
N THR A 219 -8.19 -30.96 -1.95
CA THR A 219 -8.72 -31.85 -2.98
C THR A 219 -8.00 -33.20 -2.98
N ALA A 220 -8.61 -34.21 -3.61
CA ALA A 220 -8.06 -35.55 -3.81
C ALA A 220 -7.53 -35.69 -5.24
N LEU A 221 -6.47 -36.48 -5.42
CA LEU A 221 -5.86 -36.70 -6.74
C LEU A 221 -6.20 -38.07 -7.31
N SER A 222 -6.69 -38.08 -8.54
CA SER A 222 -7.00 -39.27 -9.34
C SER A 222 -5.98 -39.44 -10.48
N ASP A 223 -5.68 -40.68 -10.88
CA ASP A 223 -4.94 -40.97 -12.12
C ASP A 223 -5.93 -41.08 -13.27
N VAL A 224 -5.73 -40.30 -14.33
CA VAL A 224 -6.53 -40.33 -15.55
C VAL A 224 -5.60 -40.44 -16.76
N ASN A 225 -5.32 -41.69 -17.16
CA ASN A 225 -4.44 -42.07 -18.27
C ASN A 225 -2.94 -41.74 -18.07
N GLY A 226 -2.46 -41.69 -16.83
CA GLY A 226 -1.09 -41.30 -16.48
C GLY A 226 -0.93 -39.82 -16.10
N ASP A 227 -1.97 -39.00 -16.33
CA ASP A 227 -2.05 -37.64 -15.79
C ASP A 227 -2.72 -37.67 -14.41
N TRP A 228 -2.10 -37.05 -13.41
CA TRP A 228 -2.77 -36.79 -12.13
C TRP A 228 -3.75 -35.62 -12.28
N ARG A 229 -4.99 -35.81 -11.83
CA ARG A 229 -6.08 -34.82 -11.91
C ARG A 229 -6.77 -34.66 -10.58
N GLU A 230 -6.92 -33.40 -10.17
CA GLU A 230 -7.62 -32.97 -8.97
C GLU A 230 -9.12 -33.20 -9.09
N GLY A 231 -9.74 -33.58 -7.97
CA GLY A 231 -11.19 -33.55 -7.81
C GLY A 231 -11.69 -32.15 -7.42
N GLY A 232 -12.99 -32.04 -7.13
CA GLY A 232 -13.58 -30.76 -6.76
C GLY A 232 -13.03 -30.20 -5.44
N LEU A 233 -12.81 -28.89 -5.39
CA LEU A 233 -12.23 -28.18 -4.25
C LEU A 233 -13.19 -28.10 -3.05
N GLU A 234 -12.65 -28.30 -1.86
CA GLU A 234 -13.31 -28.09 -0.58
C GLU A 234 -12.50 -27.19 0.36
N LEU A 235 -13.19 -26.41 1.20
CA LEU A 235 -12.57 -25.66 2.29
C LEU A 235 -12.48 -26.54 3.54
N LYS A 236 -11.26 -26.73 4.07
CA LYS A 236 -11.02 -27.42 5.34
C LYS A 236 -10.48 -26.43 6.38
N LEU A 237 -11.14 -26.37 7.55
CA LEU A 237 -10.73 -25.59 8.71
C LEU A 237 -10.07 -26.52 9.74
N VAL A 238 -8.92 -26.13 10.27
CA VAL A 238 -8.27 -26.73 11.45
C VAL A 238 -8.14 -25.66 12.53
N VAL A 239 -8.30 -26.04 13.79
CA VAL A 239 -8.07 -25.14 14.94
C VAL A 239 -7.00 -25.75 15.84
N GLY A 240 -5.97 -24.96 16.13
CA GLY A 240 -4.90 -25.28 17.06
C GLY A 240 -5.07 -24.51 18.37
N GLU A 241 -4.75 -25.14 19.49
CA GLU A 241 -4.69 -24.48 20.80
C GLU A 241 -3.24 -24.47 21.30
N VAL A 242 -2.73 -23.29 21.64
CA VAL A 242 -1.35 -23.08 22.10
C VAL A 242 -1.22 -23.62 23.51
N THR A 243 -0.42 -24.68 23.67
CA THR A 243 -0.12 -25.33 24.95
C THR A 243 1.37 -25.33 25.28
N LYS A 244 2.11 -24.33 24.77
CA LYS A 244 3.54 -24.11 25.03
C LYS A 244 3.83 -24.17 26.55
N PRO A 245 4.70 -25.08 27.02
CA PRO A 245 5.09 -25.17 28.42
C PRO A 245 5.98 -24.00 28.84
N SER A 246 5.95 -23.63 30.12
CA SER A 246 6.70 -22.48 30.66
C SER A 246 8.21 -22.71 30.83
N ALA A 247 8.71 -23.94 30.63
CA ALA A 247 10.11 -24.29 30.85
C ALA A 247 10.53 -25.53 30.04
N GLY A 248 10.88 -25.33 28.77
CA GLY A 248 11.37 -26.38 27.87
C GLY A 248 10.29 -27.34 27.35
N GLY A 249 10.55 -27.91 26.17
CA GLY A 249 9.64 -28.78 25.43
C GLY A 249 9.79 -28.53 23.93
N GLU A 250 9.67 -29.58 23.11
CA GLU A 250 9.85 -29.44 21.66
C GLU A 250 8.86 -28.42 21.06
N PRO A 251 9.28 -27.58 20.10
CA PRO A 251 8.38 -26.70 19.35
C PRO A 251 7.19 -27.44 18.75
N SER A 252 7.42 -28.70 18.35
CA SER A 252 6.43 -29.65 17.82
C SER A 252 5.13 -29.75 18.64
N GLU A 253 5.22 -29.65 19.97
CA GLU A 253 4.09 -29.81 20.90
C GLU A 253 3.47 -28.48 21.37
N TRP A 254 4.03 -27.34 20.95
CA TRP A 254 3.57 -26.03 21.43
C TRP A 254 2.17 -25.67 20.95
N ILE A 255 1.70 -26.23 19.82
CA ILE A 255 0.33 -26.04 19.31
C ILE A 255 -0.34 -27.40 19.09
N LYS A 256 -1.43 -27.66 19.82
CA LYS A 256 -2.22 -28.89 19.69
C LYS A 256 -3.36 -28.68 18.70
N TRP A 257 -3.21 -29.26 17.52
CA TRP A 257 -4.17 -29.20 16.43
C TRP A 257 -5.29 -30.23 16.59
N GLY A 258 -6.54 -29.78 16.44
CA GLY A 258 -7.70 -30.67 16.34
C GLY A 258 -7.79 -31.40 15.00
N ASP A 259 -8.87 -32.18 14.85
CA ASP A 259 -9.24 -32.79 13.57
C ASP A 259 -9.73 -31.72 12.58
N PRO A 260 -9.34 -31.79 11.29
CA PRO A 260 -9.87 -30.92 10.24
C PRO A 260 -11.37 -31.08 10.07
N ARG A 261 -12.05 -29.99 9.70
CA ARG A 261 -13.50 -29.94 9.49
C ARG A 261 -13.80 -29.32 8.12
N PRO A 262 -14.62 -29.95 7.27
CA PRO A 262 -15.11 -29.28 6.06
C PRO A 262 -16.01 -28.11 6.48
N LEU A 263 -15.87 -26.97 5.80
CA LEU A 263 -16.85 -25.88 5.91
C LEU A 263 -17.99 -26.10 4.92
N PRO A 264 -19.24 -25.72 5.26
CA PRO A 264 -20.36 -25.84 4.33
C PRO A 264 -20.13 -24.95 3.10
N LYS A 265 -20.41 -25.45 1.91
CA LYS A 265 -20.52 -24.60 0.71
C LYS A 265 -21.77 -23.71 0.87
N PRO A 266 -21.73 -22.42 0.47
CA PRO A 266 -22.90 -21.56 0.55
C PRO A 266 -24.03 -22.10 -0.34
N ILE A 267 -25.26 -22.04 0.17
CA ILE A 267 -26.44 -22.33 -0.64
C ILE A 267 -26.63 -21.13 -1.57
N SER A 268 -26.51 -21.36 -2.89
CA SER A 268 -26.68 -20.31 -3.90
C SER A 268 -28.05 -19.63 -3.74
N SER A 269 -28.05 -18.37 -3.28
CA SER A 269 -29.23 -17.52 -3.35
C SER A 269 -29.52 -17.21 -4.83
N ALA A 270 -30.80 -16.97 -5.15
CA ALA A 270 -31.20 -16.60 -6.52
C ALA A 270 -30.68 -15.21 -6.97
N SER A 271 -29.98 -14.50 -6.08
CA SER A 271 -29.28 -13.24 -6.30
C SER A 271 -28.06 -13.40 -7.23
N HIS A 272 -27.34 -14.53 -7.12
CA HIS A 272 -26.12 -14.78 -7.91
C HIS A 272 -26.45 -15.27 -9.32
N LYS A 273 -25.79 -14.69 -10.33
CA LYS A 273 -25.96 -15.08 -11.75
C LYS A 273 -25.08 -16.28 -12.13
N GLY A 274 -25.31 -17.39 -11.45
CA GLY A 274 -24.61 -18.67 -11.62
C GLY A 274 -24.33 -19.33 -10.28
N GLU A 275 -24.30 -20.67 -10.26
CA GLU A 275 -23.99 -21.43 -9.06
C GLU A 275 -22.48 -21.38 -8.77
N TRP A 276 -22.09 -20.86 -7.61
CA TRP A 276 -20.73 -21.02 -7.10
C TRP A 276 -20.48 -22.48 -6.74
N ARG A 277 -19.43 -23.10 -7.31
CA ARG A 277 -19.18 -24.54 -7.17
C ARG A 277 -17.91 -24.87 -6.41
N GLU A 278 -16.89 -24.02 -6.55
CA GLU A 278 -15.58 -24.21 -5.95
C GLU A 278 -15.14 -22.97 -5.17
N PHE A 279 -14.44 -23.23 -4.05
CA PHE A 279 -13.96 -22.22 -3.11
C PHE A 279 -12.58 -22.60 -2.64
N ILE A 280 -11.67 -21.64 -2.61
CA ILE A 280 -10.29 -21.80 -2.14
C ILE A 280 -9.93 -20.61 -1.24
N ALA A 281 -9.15 -20.88 -0.19
CA ALA A 281 -8.64 -19.84 0.69
C ALA A 281 -7.63 -18.93 -0.04
N SER A 282 -7.51 -17.66 0.35
CA SER A 282 -6.64 -16.70 -0.36
C SER A 282 -5.15 -17.04 -0.27
N GLY A 283 -4.72 -17.60 0.86
CA GLY A 283 -3.35 -17.55 1.36
C GLY A 283 -3.13 -16.30 2.23
N GLY A 284 -2.04 -16.26 2.99
CA GLY A 284 -1.68 -15.11 3.83
C GLY A 284 -2.45 -15.07 5.16
N ALA A 285 -2.83 -13.88 5.61
CA ALA A 285 -3.48 -13.67 6.90
C ALA A 285 -5.01 -13.44 6.77
N GLY A 286 -5.77 -14.00 7.72
CA GLY A 286 -7.15 -13.60 8.01
C GLY A 286 -7.19 -12.58 9.16
N VAL A 287 -8.36 -11.99 9.39
CA VAL A 287 -8.56 -10.88 10.34
C VAL A 287 -9.34 -11.37 11.57
N LEU A 288 -8.85 -11.04 12.76
CA LEU A 288 -9.68 -10.92 13.96
C LEU A 288 -10.09 -9.45 14.08
N MET A 289 -11.39 -9.16 14.01
CA MET A 289 -11.93 -7.81 14.13
C MET A 289 -12.09 -7.38 15.59
N GLU A 290 -12.20 -6.07 15.83
CA GLU A 290 -12.39 -5.47 17.16
C GLU A 290 -13.67 -5.95 17.87
N ASP A 291 -14.73 -6.31 17.13
CA ASP A 291 -15.95 -6.94 17.69
C ASP A 291 -15.77 -8.43 18.05
N GLY A 292 -14.59 -9.01 17.74
CA GLY A 292 -14.25 -10.40 17.92
C GLY A 292 -14.69 -11.33 16.78
N THR A 293 -15.22 -10.82 15.67
CA THR A 293 -15.50 -11.61 14.46
C THR A 293 -14.19 -12.12 13.85
N ILE A 294 -14.17 -13.39 13.47
CA ILE A 294 -13.08 -14.01 12.70
C ILE A 294 -13.45 -13.94 11.22
N VAL A 295 -12.58 -13.42 10.36
CA VAL A 295 -12.81 -13.27 8.92
C VAL A 295 -11.66 -13.87 8.12
N PHE A 296 -11.99 -14.64 7.07
CA PHE A 296 -11.05 -15.12 6.06
C PHE A 296 -11.47 -14.62 4.67
N SER A 297 -10.48 -14.30 3.85
CA SER A 297 -10.65 -14.02 2.42
C SER A 297 -10.66 -15.31 1.60
N LEU A 298 -11.54 -15.36 0.59
CA LEU A 298 -11.77 -16.51 -0.28
C LEU A 298 -11.74 -16.09 -1.75
N MET A 299 -11.37 -17.03 -2.62
CA MET A 299 -11.68 -16.99 -4.04
C MET A 299 -12.76 -18.02 -4.36
N ALA A 300 -13.78 -17.61 -5.09
CA ALA A 300 -14.90 -18.43 -5.55
C ALA A 300 -14.90 -18.54 -7.09
N MET A 301 -15.34 -19.68 -7.61
CA MET A 301 -15.29 -19.99 -9.06
C MET A 301 -16.64 -20.48 -9.58
N ASN A 302 -16.93 -20.11 -10.84
CA ASN A 302 -18.15 -20.47 -11.57
C ASN A 302 -17.80 -21.19 -12.89
N GLU A 303 -18.32 -22.40 -13.06
CA GLU A 303 -18.10 -23.24 -14.26
C GLU A 303 -18.79 -22.68 -15.52
N GLU A 304 -19.97 -22.05 -15.38
CA GLU A 304 -20.84 -21.72 -16.53
C GLU A 304 -20.27 -20.61 -17.43
N ASN A 305 -19.51 -19.67 -16.86
CA ASN A 305 -18.94 -18.53 -17.57
C ASN A 305 -17.49 -18.76 -18.04
N GLY A 306 -16.92 -19.95 -17.80
CA GLY A 306 -15.55 -20.29 -18.24
C GLY A 306 -14.45 -20.01 -17.22
N PHE A 307 -14.71 -20.27 -15.93
CA PHE A 307 -13.77 -20.11 -14.81
C PHE A 307 -13.38 -18.65 -14.48
N ASP A 308 -14.34 -17.72 -14.55
CA ASP A 308 -14.17 -16.41 -13.90
C ASP A 308 -13.99 -16.61 -12.37
N VAL A 309 -12.89 -16.07 -11.84
CA VAL A 309 -12.56 -16.06 -10.40
C VAL A 309 -13.06 -14.77 -9.76
N TYR A 310 -13.67 -14.90 -8.58
CA TYR A 310 -14.22 -13.78 -7.82
C TYR A 310 -13.68 -13.82 -6.38
N SER A 311 -13.31 -12.66 -5.84
CA SER A 311 -12.89 -12.52 -4.45
C SER A 311 -14.10 -12.24 -3.55
N MET A 312 -14.12 -12.87 -2.37
CA MET A 312 -15.12 -12.66 -1.33
C MET A 312 -14.55 -12.96 0.06
N ILE A 313 -15.40 -13.03 1.09
CA ILE A 313 -15.01 -13.45 2.45
C ILE A 313 -15.90 -14.57 2.98
N ILE A 314 -15.45 -15.18 4.08
CA ILE A 314 -16.25 -16.00 4.98
C ILE A 314 -15.93 -15.56 6.41
N TYR A 315 -16.93 -15.51 7.31
CA TYR A 315 -16.72 -15.04 8.68
C TYR A 315 -17.46 -15.87 9.73
N SER A 316 -17.01 -15.77 10.99
CA SER A 316 -17.60 -16.43 12.15
C SER A 316 -17.64 -15.49 13.36
N LYS A 317 -18.81 -15.38 13.99
CA LYS A 317 -19.01 -14.58 15.23
C LYS A 317 -19.01 -15.42 16.51
N ASP A 318 -18.94 -16.75 16.40
CA ASP A 318 -19.07 -17.71 17.51
C ASP A 318 -17.81 -18.55 17.73
N ASN A 319 -16.65 -17.97 17.43
CA ASN A 319 -15.31 -18.56 17.57
C ASN A 319 -15.06 -19.76 16.63
N GLY A 320 -15.59 -19.70 15.40
CA GLY A 320 -15.40 -20.72 14.36
C GLY A 320 -16.35 -21.90 14.46
N SER A 321 -17.45 -21.80 15.22
CA SER A 321 -18.42 -22.88 15.42
C SER A 321 -19.44 -22.93 14.27
N THR A 322 -19.88 -21.77 13.78
CA THR A 322 -20.62 -21.58 12.54
C THR A 322 -19.93 -20.53 11.67
N TRP A 323 -20.17 -20.60 10.37
CA TRP A 323 -19.55 -19.73 9.37
C TRP A 323 -20.59 -19.19 8.41
N MET A 324 -20.44 -17.92 8.02
CA MET A 324 -21.35 -17.17 7.18
C MET A 324 -20.62 -16.68 5.92
N PHE A 325 -21.30 -16.81 4.79
CA PHE A 325 -20.89 -16.24 3.51
C PHE A 325 -21.84 -15.07 3.20
N PRO A 326 -21.35 -13.84 3.03
CA PRO A 326 -22.17 -12.73 2.58
C PRO A 326 -22.36 -12.76 1.05
N GLU A 327 -23.35 -12.03 0.52
CA GLU A 327 -23.65 -12.03 -0.93
C GLU A 327 -22.67 -11.16 -1.76
N GLY A 328 -21.84 -10.33 -1.13
CA GLY A 328 -20.95 -9.39 -1.83
C GLY A 328 -19.65 -10.03 -2.32
N THR A 329 -19.38 -9.87 -3.61
CA THR A 329 -18.15 -10.31 -4.28
C THR A 329 -17.47 -9.15 -5.02
N SER A 330 -16.21 -9.33 -5.41
CA SER A 330 -15.54 -8.46 -6.39
C SER A 330 -16.17 -8.53 -7.79
N TYR A 331 -15.66 -7.73 -8.72
CA TYR A 331 -15.78 -8.01 -10.16
C TYR A 331 -15.16 -9.38 -10.53
N PRO A 332 -15.58 -9.99 -11.66
CA PRO A 332 -14.93 -11.19 -12.21
C PRO A 332 -13.46 -10.93 -12.57
N LYS A 333 -12.68 -12.01 -12.58
CA LYS A 333 -11.21 -12.00 -12.79
C LYS A 333 -10.48 -11.07 -11.82
N CYS A 334 -10.88 -11.10 -10.55
CA CYS A 334 -10.20 -10.43 -9.46
C CYS A 334 -9.87 -11.45 -8.37
N GLU A 335 -8.60 -11.80 -8.25
CA GLU A 335 -8.09 -12.90 -7.44
C GLU A 335 -7.17 -12.41 -6.29
N THR A 336 -6.57 -13.36 -5.57
CA THR A 336 -5.62 -13.14 -4.47
C THR A 336 -6.02 -12.05 -3.44
N PRO A 337 -7.24 -12.12 -2.86
CA PRO A 337 -7.71 -11.12 -1.91
C PRO A 337 -6.87 -11.09 -0.62
N ARG A 338 -6.47 -9.90 -0.18
CA ARG A 338 -5.95 -9.63 1.18
C ARG A 338 -6.90 -8.68 1.90
N ILE A 339 -7.16 -8.90 3.19
CA ILE A 339 -8.15 -8.16 3.98
C ILE A 339 -7.58 -7.56 5.28
N THR A 340 -8.13 -6.44 5.73
CA THR A 340 -7.79 -5.81 7.04
C THR A 340 -8.94 -4.94 7.58
N GLU A 341 -8.99 -4.67 8.89
CA GLU A 341 -10.04 -3.85 9.51
C GLU A 341 -9.58 -2.42 9.80
N TRP A 342 -10.14 -1.44 9.08
CA TRP A 342 -9.87 -0.03 9.28
C TRP A 342 -11.15 0.73 9.68
N GLU A 343 -11.11 1.45 10.81
CA GLU A 343 -12.21 2.30 11.30
C GLU A 343 -13.60 1.60 11.33
N GLY A 344 -13.63 0.32 11.71
CA GLY A 344 -14.84 -0.52 11.75
C GLY A 344 -15.36 -0.99 10.38
N SER A 345 -14.60 -0.74 9.32
CA SER A 345 -14.85 -1.18 7.95
C SER A 345 -13.84 -2.26 7.56
N LEU A 346 -14.27 -3.25 6.78
CA LEU A 346 -13.37 -4.25 6.22
C LEU A 346 -12.84 -3.75 4.87
N LEU A 347 -11.52 -3.63 4.75
CA LEU A 347 -10.84 -3.33 3.49
C LEU A 347 -10.41 -4.63 2.80
N MET A 348 -10.45 -4.65 1.47
CA MET A 348 -9.95 -5.75 0.64
C MET A 348 -9.12 -5.22 -0.54
N ILE A 349 -7.89 -5.69 -0.69
CA ILE A 349 -7.09 -5.54 -1.92
C ILE A 349 -7.26 -6.80 -2.76
N VAL A 350 -7.50 -6.66 -4.06
CA VAL A 350 -7.57 -7.78 -5.03
C VAL A 350 -6.75 -7.50 -6.28
N ASP A 351 -6.27 -8.56 -6.93
CA ASP A 351 -5.52 -8.49 -8.19
C ASP A 351 -6.45 -8.75 -9.36
N CYS A 352 -6.75 -7.73 -10.16
CA CYS A 352 -7.60 -7.86 -11.36
C CYS A 352 -6.77 -7.76 -12.65
N GLU A 353 -7.33 -8.24 -13.78
CA GLU A 353 -6.69 -8.28 -15.12
C GLU A 353 -5.96 -6.99 -15.56
N ASN A 354 -6.41 -5.81 -15.09
CA ASN A 354 -5.82 -4.50 -15.43
C ASN A 354 -4.97 -3.84 -14.32
N GLY A 355 -4.90 -4.42 -13.11
CA GLY A 355 -4.23 -3.83 -11.95
C GLY A 355 -4.89 -4.20 -10.62
N GLN A 356 -4.39 -3.63 -9.52
CA GLN A 356 -4.99 -3.83 -8.20
C GLN A 356 -6.20 -2.91 -7.97
N ARG A 357 -7.22 -3.45 -7.29
CA ARG A 357 -8.37 -2.67 -6.78
C ARG A 357 -8.43 -2.77 -5.26
N VAL A 358 -8.93 -1.71 -4.64
CA VAL A 358 -9.22 -1.66 -3.19
C VAL A 358 -10.72 -1.49 -3.02
N TYR A 359 -11.33 -2.31 -2.17
CA TYR A 359 -12.73 -2.17 -1.76
C TYR A 359 -12.85 -1.97 -0.25
N GLU A 360 -13.94 -1.34 0.16
CA GLU A 360 -14.37 -1.15 1.54
C GLU A 360 -15.77 -1.76 1.69
N SER A 361 -16.03 -2.41 2.84
CA SER A 361 -17.34 -2.89 3.24
C SER A 361 -17.63 -2.54 4.69
N ARG A 362 -18.83 -2.00 4.94
CA ARG A 362 -19.34 -1.63 6.28
C ARG A 362 -20.43 -2.58 6.80
N ASP A 363 -20.74 -3.62 6.02
CA ASP A 363 -21.84 -4.57 6.25
C ASP A 363 -21.36 -6.04 6.22
N MET A 364 -20.10 -6.24 6.61
CA MET A 364 -19.43 -7.55 6.66
C MET A 364 -19.44 -8.28 5.31
N GLY A 365 -19.03 -7.59 4.25
CA GLY A 365 -18.89 -8.10 2.89
C GLY A 365 -20.21 -8.32 2.16
N THR A 366 -21.34 -7.77 2.62
CA THR A 366 -22.64 -7.89 1.94
C THR A 366 -22.70 -6.96 0.73
N THR A 367 -22.11 -5.77 0.85
CA THR A 367 -21.77 -4.89 -0.27
C THR A 367 -20.30 -4.48 -0.20
N TRP A 368 -19.72 -4.21 -1.37
CA TRP A 368 -18.36 -3.73 -1.53
C TRP A 368 -18.39 -2.46 -2.37
N THR A 369 -17.85 -1.37 -1.84
CA THR A 369 -17.65 -0.11 -2.57
C THR A 369 -16.18 0.10 -2.88
N GLU A 370 -15.86 0.53 -4.10
CA GLU A 370 -14.47 0.77 -4.51
C GLU A 370 -13.86 1.94 -3.74
N ALA A 371 -12.85 1.64 -2.92
CA ALA A 371 -12.27 2.51 -1.92
C ALA A 371 -11.17 3.39 -2.54
N ILE A 372 -11.59 4.37 -3.35
CA ILE A 372 -10.68 5.32 -4.02
C ILE A 372 -10.16 6.35 -3.02
N GLY A 373 -9.25 5.91 -2.15
CA GLY A 373 -8.48 6.78 -1.27
C GLY A 373 -8.10 6.17 0.09
N THR A 374 -8.85 5.18 0.57
CA THR A 374 -8.68 4.58 1.91
C THR A 374 -7.37 3.80 2.09
N LEU A 375 -6.64 3.55 0.99
CA LEU A 375 -5.25 3.10 0.98
C LEU A 375 -4.41 3.98 0.05
N PRO A 376 -3.84 5.08 0.59
CA PRO A 376 -2.85 5.90 -0.11
C PRO A 376 -1.74 5.06 -0.78
N GLY A 377 -1.54 5.24 -2.08
CA GLY A 377 -0.46 4.63 -2.86
C GLY A 377 -0.72 3.24 -3.45
N VAL A 378 -1.78 2.56 -3.03
CA VAL A 378 -2.13 1.18 -3.47
C VAL A 378 -2.81 1.15 -4.85
N TRP A 379 -3.33 2.28 -5.33
CA TRP A 379 -3.97 2.40 -6.64
C TRP A 379 -2.98 2.31 -7.80
N VAL A 380 -2.81 1.09 -8.34
CA VAL A 380 -1.91 0.81 -9.46
C VAL A 380 -2.64 0.01 -10.55
N ASN A 381 -3.06 0.71 -11.61
CA ASN A 381 -3.26 0.06 -12.91
C ASN A 381 -1.89 -0.30 -13.50
N ALA A 382 -1.82 -1.41 -14.23
CA ALA A 382 -0.63 -1.73 -15.00
C ALA A 382 -0.34 -0.62 -16.03
N ARG A 383 0.94 -0.24 -16.21
CA ARG A 383 1.31 0.72 -17.27
C ARG A 383 0.98 0.10 -18.63
N SER A 384 0.47 0.88 -19.57
CA SER A 384 0.14 0.39 -20.91
C SER A 384 1.35 -0.29 -21.57
N GLY A 385 1.19 -1.56 -21.95
CA GLY A 385 2.26 -2.38 -22.53
C GLY A 385 3.22 -3.06 -21.54
N VAL A 386 3.04 -2.88 -20.22
CA VAL A 386 3.80 -3.57 -19.16
C VAL A 386 2.91 -4.66 -18.55
N PRO A 387 3.35 -5.93 -18.44
CA PRO A 387 2.58 -6.97 -17.77
C PRO A 387 2.34 -6.64 -16.28
N GLN A 388 1.24 -7.12 -15.68
CA GLN A 388 1.00 -7.05 -14.22
C GLN A 388 2.26 -7.46 -13.41
N LYS A 389 2.99 -8.48 -13.91
CA LYS A 389 4.18 -9.07 -13.29
C LYS A 389 5.41 -8.14 -13.24
N GLU A 390 5.39 -7.01 -13.95
CA GLU A 390 6.40 -5.95 -13.94
C GLU A 390 5.82 -4.60 -13.42
N SER A 391 4.60 -4.63 -12.89
CA SER A 391 3.90 -3.50 -12.26
C SER A 391 4.17 -3.42 -10.76
N LEU A 392 3.80 -2.29 -10.14
CA LEU A 392 3.78 -2.17 -8.69
C LEU A 392 2.51 -2.83 -8.14
N HIS A 393 2.66 -3.48 -6.99
CA HIS A 393 1.66 -4.41 -6.46
C HIS A 393 1.87 -4.51 -4.94
N VAL A 394 0.79 -4.49 -4.17
CA VAL A 394 0.81 -4.74 -2.72
C VAL A 394 0.65 -6.22 -2.45
N ASP A 395 1.68 -6.82 -1.86
CA ASP A 395 1.74 -8.25 -1.55
C ASP A 395 1.09 -8.58 -0.20
N ALA A 396 1.27 -7.71 0.80
CA ALA A 396 0.77 -7.87 2.17
C ALA A 396 0.21 -6.55 2.72
N LEU A 397 -0.82 -6.65 3.55
CA LEU A 397 -1.48 -5.56 4.28
C LEU A 397 -1.89 -6.05 5.67
N ILE A 398 -1.57 -5.29 6.72
CA ILE A 398 -2.06 -5.49 8.09
C ILE A 398 -2.39 -4.15 8.75
N THR A 399 -3.17 -4.19 9.84
CA THR A 399 -3.29 -3.08 10.79
C THR A 399 -2.55 -3.38 12.09
N ALA A 400 -1.90 -2.36 12.65
CA ALA A 400 -1.21 -2.41 13.92
C ALA A 400 -1.59 -1.20 14.79
N THR A 401 -1.29 -1.27 16.10
CA THR A 401 -1.25 -0.08 16.97
C THR A 401 0.18 0.08 17.47
N ILE A 402 0.82 1.18 17.05
CA ILE A 402 2.24 1.47 17.31
C ILE A 402 2.30 2.91 17.87
N GLU A 403 3.07 3.14 18.94
CA GLU A 403 3.08 4.41 19.70
C GLU A 403 1.66 4.92 20.06
N GLY A 404 0.75 3.99 20.36
CA GLY A 404 -0.65 4.29 20.69
C GLY A 404 -1.53 4.72 19.50
N ARG A 405 -0.99 4.76 18.28
CA ARG A 405 -1.70 5.15 17.04
C ARG A 405 -2.06 3.91 16.23
N LYS A 406 -3.33 3.74 15.85
CA LYS A 406 -3.73 2.70 14.88
C LYS A 406 -3.25 3.11 13.49
N VAL A 407 -2.59 2.20 12.78
CA VAL A 407 -1.99 2.40 11.45
C VAL A 407 -2.15 1.17 10.57
N MET A 408 -2.10 1.36 9.26
CA MET A 408 -1.94 0.27 8.28
C MET A 408 -0.47 0.17 7.88
N LEU A 409 0.03 -1.06 7.80
CA LEU A 409 1.34 -1.41 7.28
C LEU A 409 1.15 -2.28 6.04
N TYR A 410 1.86 -1.96 4.95
CA TYR A 410 1.79 -2.75 3.72
C TYR A 410 3.15 -2.86 3.03
N THR A 411 3.35 -3.95 2.30
CA THR A 411 4.54 -4.14 1.44
C THR A 411 4.17 -4.01 -0.03
N GLN A 412 4.80 -3.10 -0.76
CA GLN A 412 4.52 -2.82 -2.17
C GLN A 412 5.78 -3.02 -3.03
N ARG A 413 5.67 -3.74 -4.15
CA ARG A 413 6.76 -3.88 -5.14
C ARG A 413 6.99 -2.56 -5.85
N GLY A 414 8.25 -2.16 -6.05
CA GLY A 414 8.60 -0.93 -6.77
C GLY A 414 9.92 -1.00 -7.53
N TYR A 415 10.18 0.05 -8.33
CA TYR A 415 11.31 0.15 -9.24
C TYR A 415 12.59 0.55 -8.50
N ALA A 416 13.66 -0.24 -8.63
CA ALA A 416 14.96 0.06 -8.00
C ALA A 416 15.72 1.21 -8.68
N SER A 417 15.36 1.56 -9.92
CA SER A 417 15.94 2.64 -10.73
C SER A 417 14.97 2.99 -11.87
N ARG A 418 15.41 3.76 -12.88
CA ARG A 418 14.66 3.97 -14.14
C ARG A 418 14.52 2.70 -15.01
N GLU A 419 15.02 1.55 -14.56
CA GLU A 419 14.72 0.25 -15.17
C GLU A 419 13.24 -0.10 -15.00
N LYS A 420 12.60 -0.56 -16.09
CA LYS A 420 11.15 -0.78 -16.17
C LYS A 420 10.65 -2.05 -15.44
N ARG A 421 11.28 -2.46 -14.33
CA ARG A 421 10.95 -3.68 -13.57
C ARG A 421 10.91 -3.42 -12.06
N ALA A 422 9.78 -3.75 -11.45
CA ALA A 422 9.64 -3.67 -10.00
C ALA A 422 10.43 -4.82 -9.35
N THR A 423 11.64 -4.52 -8.87
CA THR A 423 12.60 -5.50 -8.33
C THR A 423 12.80 -5.42 -6.83
N LEU A 424 12.28 -4.40 -6.14
CA LEU A 424 12.37 -4.27 -4.68
C LEU A 424 10.99 -4.35 -4.04
N LEU A 425 10.91 -4.93 -2.84
CA LEU A 425 9.75 -4.89 -1.96
C LEU A 425 9.94 -3.76 -0.96
N TYR A 426 9.06 -2.76 -0.96
CA TYR A 426 9.13 -1.61 -0.06
C TYR A 426 8.10 -1.68 1.06
N LEU A 427 8.50 -1.34 2.28
CA LEU A 427 7.61 -1.19 3.43
C LEU A 427 7.05 0.23 3.52
N TRP A 428 5.77 0.32 3.84
CA TRP A 428 5.02 1.56 4.01
C TRP A 428 4.22 1.56 5.31
N VAL A 429 4.02 2.75 5.89
CA VAL A 429 3.09 3.00 7.00
C VAL A 429 2.14 4.15 6.67
N THR A 430 0.85 3.99 7.00
CA THR A 430 -0.17 5.03 6.79
C THR A 430 -1.22 5.06 7.90
N ASP A 431 -1.76 6.25 8.19
CA ASP A 431 -2.90 6.46 9.10
C ASP A 431 -4.17 6.90 8.34
N ASN A 432 -4.30 6.51 7.06
CA ASN A 432 -5.35 6.95 6.13
C ASN A 432 -5.31 8.47 5.78
N ASN A 433 -4.32 9.21 6.29
CA ASN A 433 -4.12 10.63 5.98
C ASN A 433 -2.72 10.89 5.42
N ARG A 434 -1.67 10.45 6.13
CA ARG A 434 -0.27 10.48 5.68
C ARG A 434 0.18 9.09 5.22
N SER A 435 1.20 9.03 4.35
CA SER A 435 1.93 7.80 4.06
C SER A 435 3.42 8.05 4.06
N PHE A 436 4.14 7.34 4.93
CA PHE A 436 5.60 7.36 4.97
C PHE A 436 6.17 6.10 4.28
N PHE A 437 7.16 6.34 3.43
CA PHE A 437 7.98 5.33 2.77
C PHE A 437 9.15 4.99 3.69
N VAL A 438 9.22 3.74 4.17
CA VAL A 438 10.29 3.33 5.09
C VAL A 438 11.54 2.94 4.29
N GLY A 439 11.43 1.90 3.46
CA GLY A 439 12.56 1.44 2.67
C GLY A 439 12.39 0.03 2.09
N PRO A 440 13.40 -0.47 1.36
CA PRO A 440 13.37 -1.80 0.75
C PRO A 440 13.63 -2.90 1.79
N VAL A 441 12.63 -3.76 2.00
CA VAL A 441 12.65 -4.90 2.95
C VAL A 441 12.84 -6.26 2.26
N GLY A 442 13.03 -6.28 0.94
CA GLY A 442 13.33 -7.48 0.17
C GLY A 442 13.59 -7.19 -1.31
N MET A 443 14.10 -8.18 -2.05
CA MET A 443 14.42 -8.07 -3.48
C MET A 443 13.85 -9.26 -4.27
N TYR A 444 13.20 -8.97 -5.40
CA TYR A 444 12.74 -9.92 -6.40
C TYR A 444 13.84 -10.12 -7.45
N ASN A 445 14.30 -11.36 -7.61
CA ASN A 445 15.14 -11.73 -8.76
C ASN A 445 14.33 -11.61 -10.06
N ALA A 446 14.97 -11.26 -11.18
CA ALA A 446 14.31 -11.11 -12.48
C ALA A 446 13.78 -12.42 -13.13
N ALA A 447 13.72 -13.52 -12.36
CA ALA A 447 13.01 -14.74 -12.72
C ALA A 447 11.50 -14.53 -12.57
N LYS A 448 10.71 -14.95 -13.57
CA LYS A 448 9.33 -14.47 -13.84
C LYS A 448 8.21 -14.96 -12.88
N TRP A 449 8.41 -14.95 -11.56
CA TRP A 449 7.39 -15.41 -10.60
C TRP A 449 6.96 -14.31 -9.62
N GLU A 450 5.66 -14.21 -9.36
CA GLU A 450 5.17 -13.54 -8.16
C GLU A 450 5.64 -14.31 -6.92
N LEU A 451 6.17 -13.56 -5.96
CA LEU A 451 6.57 -14.07 -4.67
C LEU A 451 5.68 -13.45 -3.61
N ALA A 452 4.79 -14.25 -3.03
CA ALA A 452 3.92 -13.82 -1.96
C ALA A 452 4.71 -13.50 -0.69
N SER A 453 4.21 -12.55 0.09
CA SER A 453 4.69 -12.22 1.42
C SER A 453 3.52 -12.02 2.39
N THR A 454 3.81 -12.01 3.68
CA THR A 454 2.86 -11.62 4.72
C THR A 454 3.59 -10.89 5.85
N LEU A 455 2.94 -9.89 6.44
CA LEU A 455 3.44 -9.14 7.59
C LEU A 455 2.81 -9.67 8.89
N LEU A 456 3.53 -9.54 10.00
CA LEU A 456 3.00 -9.72 11.35
C LEU A 456 3.59 -8.64 12.27
N TYR A 457 2.75 -7.89 12.95
CA TYR A 457 3.14 -7.10 14.11
C TYR A 457 2.62 -7.79 15.38
N SER A 458 3.53 -8.20 16.26
CA SER A 458 3.17 -8.89 17.51
C SER A 458 4.26 -8.71 18.57
N ASP A 459 3.86 -8.61 19.84
CA ASP A 459 4.79 -8.52 20.99
C ASP A 459 5.87 -7.42 20.84
N GLY A 460 5.49 -6.29 20.23
CA GLY A 460 6.39 -5.15 19.97
C GLY A 460 7.42 -5.39 18.86
N LYS A 461 7.25 -6.43 18.03
CA LYS A 461 8.17 -6.80 16.95
C LYS A 461 7.42 -6.85 15.61
N LEU A 462 8.04 -6.32 14.56
CA LEU A 462 7.56 -6.41 13.18
C LEU A 462 8.31 -7.51 12.43
N HIS A 463 7.58 -8.37 11.73
CA HIS A 463 8.10 -9.50 10.97
C HIS A 463 7.51 -9.55 9.55
N LEU A 464 8.30 -10.08 8.63
CA LEU A 464 7.95 -10.30 7.23
C LEU A 464 8.31 -11.73 6.85
N LEU A 465 7.32 -12.55 6.50
CA LEU A 465 7.54 -13.89 5.92
C LEU A 465 7.41 -13.76 4.40
N GLN A 466 8.47 -14.07 3.65
CA GLN A 466 8.57 -13.83 2.21
C GLN A 466 8.99 -15.11 1.45
N GLN A 467 8.24 -15.45 0.41
CA GLN A 467 8.62 -16.50 -0.55
C GLN A 467 9.77 -15.99 -1.47
N ARG A 468 10.70 -16.86 -1.87
CA ARG A 468 11.85 -16.53 -2.74
C ARG A 468 12.14 -17.65 -3.74
N VAL A 469 12.84 -17.34 -4.82
CA VAL A 469 13.31 -18.33 -5.81
C VAL A 469 14.75 -18.74 -5.48
N SER A 470 15.00 -20.05 -5.34
CA SER A 470 16.36 -20.62 -5.33
C SER A 470 16.58 -21.46 -6.60
N GLY A 471 17.78 -22.01 -6.78
CA GLY A 471 18.06 -22.98 -7.85
C GLY A 471 17.36 -24.34 -7.66
N GLU A 472 16.87 -24.62 -6.45
CA GLU A 472 16.35 -25.94 -6.04
C GLU A 472 14.83 -25.94 -5.85
N GLY A 473 14.17 -24.77 -5.88
CA GLY A 473 12.72 -24.63 -5.75
C GLY A 473 12.32 -23.23 -5.29
N ARG A 474 11.22 -23.13 -4.54
CA ARG A 474 10.87 -21.92 -3.80
C ARG A 474 11.16 -22.09 -2.31
N VAL A 475 11.84 -21.09 -1.75
CA VAL A 475 12.21 -20.96 -0.33
C VAL A 475 11.20 -20.02 0.34
N ILE A 476 10.98 -20.14 1.65
CA ILE A 476 10.33 -19.08 2.44
C ILE A 476 11.27 -18.64 3.57
N SER A 477 11.59 -17.34 3.57
CA SER A 477 12.43 -16.66 4.55
C SER A 477 11.59 -15.85 5.53
N LEU A 478 12.00 -15.82 6.80
CA LEU A 478 11.49 -14.89 7.80
C LEU A 478 12.51 -13.77 8.02
N SER A 479 12.05 -12.52 7.89
CA SER A 479 12.79 -11.32 8.28
C SER A 479 12.19 -10.69 9.54
N ARG A 480 13.01 -10.13 10.42
CA ARG A 480 12.61 -9.24 11.52
C ARG A 480 13.00 -7.80 11.19
N LEU A 481 12.01 -6.92 11.09
CA LEU A 481 12.17 -5.57 10.58
C LEU A 481 12.44 -4.61 11.75
N THR A 482 13.60 -4.78 12.40
CA THR A 482 13.95 -4.13 13.67
C THR A 482 14.28 -2.65 13.52
N GLU A 483 14.99 -2.25 12.46
CA GLU A 483 15.37 -0.84 12.27
C GLU A 483 14.25 -0.06 11.58
N GLU A 484 13.53 -0.71 10.67
CA GLU A 484 12.34 -0.20 10.01
C GLU A 484 11.21 0.09 11.00
N LEU A 485 11.05 -0.76 12.03
CA LEU A 485 10.09 -0.50 13.11
C LEU A 485 10.48 0.73 13.95
N LYS A 486 11.76 0.91 14.29
CA LYS A 486 12.23 2.12 15.00
C LYS A 486 12.00 3.39 14.18
N GLU A 487 12.19 3.30 12.86
CA GLU A 487 11.92 4.42 11.96
C GLU A 487 10.41 4.73 11.90
N ILE A 488 9.55 3.72 11.82
CA ILE A 488 8.10 3.87 11.96
C ILE A 488 7.75 4.53 13.29
N GLU A 489 8.26 4.05 14.43
CA GLU A 489 8.01 4.61 15.77
C GLU A 489 8.43 6.09 15.85
N SER A 490 9.59 6.45 15.30
CA SER A 490 10.08 7.83 15.19
C SER A 490 9.16 8.73 14.36
N VAL A 491 8.68 8.23 13.21
CA VAL A 491 7.76 8.96 12.31
C VAL A 491 6.38 9.10 12.94
N LEU A 492 5.82 8.07 13.57
CA LEU A 492 4.52 8.13 14.23
C LEU A 492 4.55 9.06 15.46
N SER A 493 5.64 9.06 16.22
CA SER A 493 5.89 10.03 17.28
C SER A 493 5.96 11.46 16.73
N THR A 494 6.63 11.66 15.58
CA THR A 494 6.65 12.96 14.89
C THR A 494 5.24 13.38 14.48
N TRP A 495 4.46 12.51 13.83
CA TRP A 495 3.07 12.79 13.43
C TRP A 495 2.21 13.19 14.64
N ALA A 496 2.31 12.47 15.77
CA ALA A 496 1.57 12.80 16.99
C ALA A 496 1.98 14.17 17.56
N GLN A 497 3.28 14.48 17.59
CA GLN A 497 3.78 15.79 18.04
C GLN A 497 3.30 16.93 17.13
N LYS A 498 3.30 16.74 15.80
CA LYS A 498 2.78 17.73 14.83
C LYS A 498 1.27 17.90 14.96
N ASP A 499 0.51 16.82 15.10
CA ASP A 499 -0.94 16.89 15.32
C ASP A 499 -1.27 17.70 16.58
N VAL A 500 -0.57 17.46 17.69
CA VAL A 500 -0.72 18.24 18.94
C VAL A 500 -0.32 19.71 18.73
N PHE A 501 0.78 19.98 18.01
CA PHE A 501 1.23 21.34 17.71
C PHE A 501 0.18 22.12 16.91
N PHE A 502 -0.30 21.59 15.78
CA PHE A 502 -1.29 22.26 14.95
C PHE A 502 -2.64 22.42 15.67
N SER A 503 -3.09 21.39 16.40
CA SER A 503 -4.30 21.47 17.24
C SER A 503 -4.20 22.59 18.30
N SER A 504 -3.00 22.88 18.82
CA SER A 504 -2.79 23.96 19.78
C SER A 504 -2.97 25.38 19.20
N PHE A 505 -3.04 25.52 17.87
CA PHE A 505 -3.38 26.77 17.16
C PHE A 505 -4.77 26.71 16.52
N SER A 506 -5.63 25.80 16.97
CA SER A 506 -6.97 25.53 16.41
C SER A 506 -6.98 24.99 14.97
N ILE A 507 -5.82 24.63 14.42
CA ILE A 507 -5.70 24.12 13.05
C ILE A 507 -6.21 22.67 13.01
N PRO A 508 -7.14 22.30 12.11
CA PRO A 508 -7.68 20.95 12.05
C PRO A 508 -6.62 19.95 11.58
N THR A 509 -6.51 18.82 12.27
CA THR A 509 -5.58 17.72 11.93
C THR A 509 -6.26 16.57 11.19
N ALA A 510 -7.58 16.42 11.35
CA ALA A 510 -8.36 15.44 10.60
C ALA A 510 -8.27 15.74 9.10
N GLY A 511 -7.82 14.78 8.29
CA GLY A 511 -7.60 14.94 6.86
C GLY A 511 -6.34 15.69 6.44
N LEU A 512 -5.53 16.20 7.39
CA LEU A 512 -4.25 16.85 7.06
C LEU A 512 -3.24 15.81 6.58
N VAL A 513 -2.52 16.06 5.49
CA VAL A 513 -1.60 15.12 4.83
C VAL A 513 -0.15 15.53 4.99
N ALA A 514 0.14 16.81 4.71
CA ALA A 514 1.49 17.37 4.72
C ALA A 514 1.45 18.87 4.99
N VAL A 515 2.53 19.42 5.57
CA VAL A 515 2.68 20.86 5.83
C VAL A 515 4.09 21.30 5.45
N LEU A 516 4.20 22.28 4.56
CA LEU A 516 5.47 22.91 4.21
C LEU A 516 5.68 24.17 5.07
N SER A 517 6.68 24.10 5.95
CA SER A 517 7.07 25.18 6.86
C SER A 517 8.62 25.29 6.94
N ASN A 518 9.16 26.22 7.72
CA ASN A 518 10.58 26.55 7.75
C ASN A 518 11.39 25.77 8.81
N ALA A 519 10.79 24.80 9.53
CA ALA A 519 11.49 24.10 10.61
C ALA A 519 12.73 23.30 10.13
N SER A 520 12.72 22.80 8.89
CA SER A 520 13.74 21.88 8.37
C SER A 520 14.17 22.10 6.91
N ALA A 521 13.66 23.12 6.21
CA ALA A 521 13.94 23.33 4.78
C ALA A 521 15.42 23.66 4.46
N SER A 522 15.92 23.23 3.29
CA SER A 522 17.21 23.62 2.70
C SER A 522 17.05 24.76 1.67
N ASP A 523 18.07 25.06 0.85
CA ASP A 523 17.95 26.03 -0.25
C ASP A 523 17.26 25.46 -1.50
N ASP A 524 17.24 24.12 -1.64
CA ASP A 524 16.72 23.36 -2.78
C ASP A 524 15.49 22.49 -2.45
N THR A 525 15.17 22.33 -1.17
CA THR A 525 14.10 21.42 -0.70
C THR A 525 13.30 22.08 0.42
N TRP A 526 11.99 22.22 0.21
CA TRP A 526 11.04 22.60 1.24
C TRP A 526 10.50 21.32 1.87
N ASN A 527 10.96 21.02 3.08
CA ASN A 527 10.63 19.77 3.77
C ASN A 527 9.22 19.81 4.39
N ASP A 528 8.58 18.64 4.42
CA ASP A 528 7.30 18.41 5.08
C ASP A 528 7.48 18.17 6.58
N GLU A 529 6.69 18.86 7.39
CA GLU A 529 6.65 18.69 8.85
C GLU A 529 6.23 17.26 9.26
N TYR A 530 5.47 16.54 8.41
CA TYR A 530 5.08 15.14 8.60
C TYR A 530 6.05 14.13 7.94
N LEU A 531 7.16 14.59 7.34
CA LEU A 531 8.22 13.77 6.72
C LEU A 531 7.78 12.93 5.50
N CYS A 532 6.60 13.16 4.92
CA CYS A 532 6.02 12.31 3.87
C CYS A 532 6.16 12.89 2.46
N LEU A 533 5.95 14.20 2.28
CA LEU A 533 5.93 14.85 0.96
C LEU A 533 6.78 16.12 0.90
N ASN A 534 8.09 16.00 0.70
CA ASN A 534 8.95 17.17 0.46
C ASN A 534 8.68 17.80 -0.92
N ALA A 535 8.90 19.11 -1.05
CA ALA A 535 8.79 19.85 -2.31
C ALA A 535 10.15 20.37 -2.80
N THR A 536 10.41 20.30 -4.11
CA THR A 536 11.63 20.82 -4.72
C THR A 536 11.52 22.32 -4.95
N VAL A 537 12.56 23.07 -4.59
CA VAL A 537 12.66 24.52 -4.73
C VAL A 537 13.67 24.87 -5.82
N ASN A 538 13.33 25.82 -6.69
CA ASN A 538 14.20 26.27 -7.78
C ASN A 538 14.23 27.80 -7.84
N LYS A 539 15.44 28.39 -7.77
CA LYS A 539 15.71 29.85 -7.82
C LYS A 539 14.84 30.69 -6.86
N ALA A 540 14.53 30.18 -5.67
CA ALA A 540 13.82 30.93 -4.65
C ALA A 540 14.76 31.32 -3.50
N VAL A 541 14.44 32.39 -2.78
CA VAL A 541 15.17 32.81 -1.59
C VAL A 541 14.42 32.29 -0.37
N LYS A 542 15.10 31.52 0.50
CA LYS A 542 14.50 31.05 1.75
C LYS A 542 14.17 32.24 2.67
N VAL A 543 12.98 32.25 3.24
CA VAL A 543 12.51 33.26 4.19
C VAL A 543 11.91 32.61 5.43
N LYS A 544 11.46 33.41 6.41
CA LYS A 544 10.74 32.86 7.57
C LYS A 544 9.45 32.18 7.08
N ASP A 545 9.23 30.95 7.55
CA ASP A 545 8.04 30.12 7.30
C ASP A 545 7.78 29.73 5.82
N GLY A 546 8.73 29.98 4.91
CA GLY A 546 8.65 29.54 3.50
C GLY A 546 9.69 30.16 2.57
N PHE A 547 9.30 30.49 1.33
CA PHE A 547 10.20 30.94 0.27
C PHE A 547 9.67 32.16 -0.50
N GLN A 548 10.58 33.02 -0.94
CA GLN A 548 10.30 34.13 -1.85
C GLN A 548 10.77 33.81 -3.28
N LEU A 549 9.83 33.86 -4.22
CA LEU A 549 10.08 33.80 -5.65
C LEU A 549 10.53 35.19 -6.12
N THR A 550 11.74 35.31 -6.69
CA THR A 550 12.41 36.59 -6.98
C THR A 550 12.96 36.74 -8.41
N GLU A 551 12.86 35.70 -9.25
CA GLU A 551 13.42 35.63 -10.59
C GLU A 551 12.44 35.01 -11.59
N PRO A 552 12.59 35.29 -12.90
CA PRO A 552 11.91 34.52 -13.95
C PRO A 552 12.28 33.03 -13.85
N GLY A 553 11.27 32.17 -13.71
CA GLY A 553 11.46 30.74 -13.49
C GLY A 553 11.77 30.33 -12.05
N SER A 554 11.68 31.24 -11.06
CA SER A 554 11.53 30.83 -9.65
C SER A 554 10.27 30.00 -9.47
N ARG A 555 10.39 28.82 -8.86
CA ARG A 555 9.23 27.95 -8.59
C ARG A 555 9.46 27.00 -7.42
N VAL A 556 8.36 26.58 -6.79
CA VAL A 556 8.32 25.41 -5.90
C VAL A 556 7.46 24.35 -6.57
N ILE A 557 7.98 23.13 -6.72
CA ILE A 557 7.28 21.98 -7.29
C ILE A 557 7.06 20.97 -6.16
N TRP A 558 5.79 20.71 -5.84
CA TRP A 558 5.39 19.74 -4.82
C TRP A 558 4.80 18.51 -5.51
N LEU A 559 5.62 17.46 -5.66
CA LEU A 559 5.26 16.24 -6.34
C LEU A 559 4.40 15.37 -5.41
N VAL A 560 3.21 14.98 -5.87
CA VAL A 560 2.21 14.26 -5.06
C VAL A 560 1.95 12.86 -5.61
N ASN A 561 2.05 12.67 -6.93
CA ASN A 561 2.05 11.34 -7.55
C ASN A 561 3.01 11.29 -8.74
N ILE A 562 3.88 10.27 -8.78
CA ILE A 562 4.85 10.02 -9.86
C ILE A 562 4.77 8.55 -10.28
N PRO A 563 4.66 8.20 -11.59
CA PRO A 563 4.55 6.79 -12.01
C PRO A 563 5.85 6.00 -11.90
N ASP A 564 7.00 6.67 -12.03
CA ASP A 564 8.37 6.13 -12.02
C ASP A 564 9.03 6.13 -10.64
N ASP A 565 8.37 6.69 -9.62
CA ASP A 565 8.89 6.79 -8.25
C ASP A 565 7.97 6.05 -7.26
N ASN A 566 8.40 5.98 -6.02
CA ASN A 566 7.65 5.45 -4.89
C ASN A 566 6.59 6.46 -4.40
N VAL A 567 6.78 7.78 -4.57
CA VAL A 567 5.85 8.84 -4.11
C VAL A 567 4.48 8.76 -4.80
N ARG A 568 3.49 8.22 -4.07
CA ARG A 568 2.15 7.88 -4.59
C ARG A 568 1.02 8.30 -3.67
N HIS A 569 0.54 9.54 -3.80
CA HIS A 569 -0.66 10.00 -3.11
C HIS A 569 -1.84 10.16 -4.08
N VAL A 570 -2.13 9.10 -4.86
CA VAL A 570 -3.19 9.03 -5.89
C VAL A 570 -4.56 9.54 -5.39
N PHE A 571 -4.87 9.38 -4.11
CA PHE A 571 -6.12 9.86 -3.49
C PHE A 571 -6.33 11.38 -3.60
N LEU A 572 -5.24 12.16 -3.50
CA LEU A 572 -5.26 13.61 -3.68
C LEU A 572 -5.58 14.04 -5.11
N SER A 573 -5.60 13.12 -6.08
CA SER A 573 -6.07 13.40 -7.45
C SER A 573 -7.59 13.50 -7.58
N ARG A 574 -8.36 13.17 -6.52
CA ARG A 574 -9.84 13.19 -6.50
C ARG A 574 -10.42 14.13 -5.45
N ASN A 575 -9.85 14.17 -4.25
CA ASN A 575 -10.26 15.08 -3.19
C ASN A 575 -9.01 15.73 -2.58
N PHE A 576 -8.93 17.06 -2.61
CA PHE A 576 -7.88 17.79 -1.90
C PHE A 576 -8.33 19.20 -1.49
N THR A 577 -7.66 19.73 -0.47
CA THR A 577 -7.56 21.19 -0.23
C THR A 577 -6.10 21.55 -0.02
N VAL A 578 -5.55 22.46 -0.82
CA VAL A 578 -4.26 23.09 -0.56
C VAL A 578 -4.49 24.54 -0.16
N VAL A 579 -3.92 24.95 0.99
CA VAL A 579 -4.00 26.31 1.55
C VAL A 579 -2.58 26.86 1.66
N ALA A 580 -2.36 28.11 1.25
CA ALA A 580 -1.08 28.80 1.41
C ALA A 580 -1.27 30.25 1.87
N SER A 581 -0.27 30.80 2.55
CA SER A 581 -0.21 32.21 2.93
C SER A 581 0.72 32.93 1.94
N VAL A 582 0.21 33.92 1.19
CA VAL A 582 0.98 34.58 0.11
C VAL A 582 1.04 36.09 0.32
N THR A 583 2.18 36.69 -0.01
CA THR A 583 2.37 38.15 -0.02
C THR A 583 3.01 38.57 -1.34
N ILE A 584 2.38 39.51 -2.05
CA ILE A 584 2.87 40.04 -3.34
C ILE A 584 3.49 41.42 -3.07
N GLU A 585 4.79 41.59 -3.25
CA GLU A 585 5.46 42.90 -3.04
C GLU A 585 5.24 43.85 -4.23
N GLU A 586 5.41 43.34 -5.45
CA GLU A 586 5.39 44.11 -6.69
C GLU A 586 4.38 43.55 -7.69
N ALA A 587 3.69 44.45 -8.41
CA ALA A 587 2.81 44.08 -9.52
C ALA A 587 3.64 43.52 -10.70
N PRO A 588 3.18 42.43 -11.35
CA PRO A 588 3.88 41.80 -12.45
C PRO A 588 3.77 42.61 -13.76
N SER A 589 4.47 42.17 -14.81
CA SER A 589 4.32 42.70 -16.17
C SER A 589 2.99 42.33 -16.83
N GLY A 590 2.38 41.20 -16.45
CA GLY A 590 1.13 40.68 -16.97
C GLY A 590 0.54 39.61 -16.04
N SER A 591 -0.52 38.92 -16.47
CA SER A 591 -1.11 37.83 -15.68
C SER A 591 -0.08 36.73 -15.41
N THR A 592 0.26 36.54 -14.13
CA THR A 592 1.35 35.66 -13.69
C THR A 592 0.77 34.54 -12.84
N PRO A 593 1.08 33.26 -13.10
CA PRO A 593 0.63 32.15 -12.27
C PRO A 593 1.19 32.28 -10.84
N LEU A 594 0.30 32.16 -9.85
CA LEU A 594 0.66 32.08 -8.43
C LEU A 594 0.74 30.62 -7.97
N LEU A 595 -0.32 29.85 -8.22
CA LEU A 595 -0.47 28.46 -7.81
C LEU A 595 -1.26 27.69 -8.87
N THR A 596 -0.70 26.59 -9.36
CA THR A 596 -1.31 25.70 -10.35
C THR A 596 -1.42 24.28 -9.79
N THR A 597 -2.60 23.66 -9.93
CA THR A 597 -2.78 22.20 -9.79
C THR A 597 -2.55 21.55 -11.14
N VAL A 598 -1.42 20.87 -11.30
CA VAL A 598 -0.92 20.32 -12.57
C VAL A 598 -1.34 18.85 -12.74
N LEU A 599 -1.61 18.46 -13.98
CA LEU A 599 -2.01 17.12 -14.36
C LEU A 599 -1.55 16.80 -15.80
N ALA A 600 -0.50 15.99 -15.96
CA ALA A 600 0.15 15.80 -17.27
C ALA A 600 -0.76 15.18 -18.33
N ASN A 601 -1.64 14.24 -17.97
CA ASN A 601 -2.51 13.51 -18.91
C ASN A 601 -3.68 14.35 -19.45
N THR A 602 -3.53 15.68 -19.56
CA THR A 602 -4.60 16.57 -19.96
C THR A 602 -4.11 17.73 -20.83
N GLU A 603 -4.90 18.10 -21.83
CA GLU A 603 -4.74 19.35 -22.57
C GLU A 603 -5.79 20.37 -22.08
N PRO A 604 -5.39 21.55 -21.56
CA PRO A 604 -4.05 21.89 -21.08
C PRO A 604 -3.70 21.13 -19.77
N PRO A 605 -2.41 21.03 -19.38
CA PRO A 605 -1.94 20.13 -18.31
C PRO A 605 -2.17 20.65 -16.88
N TYR A 606 -3.36 21.20 -16.61
CA TYR A 606 -3.77 21.66 -15.29
C TYR A 606 -5.26 21.49 -15.05
N ILE A 607 -5.62 21.21 -13.79
CA ILE A 607 -7.02 21.14 -13.33
C ILE A 607 -7.56 22.55 -13.11
N MET A 608 -6.79 23.36 -12.37
CA MET A 608 -7.11 24.75 -12.06
C MET A 608 -5.83 25.55 -11.79
N ARG A 609 -5.88 26.86 -12.05
CA ARG A 609 -4.78 27.81 -11.81
C ARG A 609 -5.33 29.11 -11.24
N LEU A 610 -4.65 29.62 -10.21
CA LEU A 610 -4.79 30.99 -9.70
C LEU A 610 -3.61 31.83 -10.21
N SER A 611 -3.93 33.01 -10.77
CA SER A 611 -2.98 34.01 -11.27
C SER A 611 -3.27 35.39 -10.66
N TYR A 612 -2.28 36.26 -10.71
CA TYR A 612 -2.36 37.66 -10.26
C TYR A 612 -1.86 38.61 -11.36
N THR A 613 -2.47 39.80 -11.47
CA THR A 613 -2.31 40.69 -12.64
C THR A 613 -1.65 42.03 -12.32
N ALA A 614 -1.25 42.76 -13.37
CA ALA A 614 -0.65 44.09 -13.28
C ALA A 614 -1.64 45.19 -12.79
N ASP A 615 -2.93 45.05 -13.10
CA ASP A 615 -4.03 45.90 -12.62
C ASP A 615 -4.52 45.56 -11.21
N LYS A 616 -3.77 44.69 -10.51
CA LYS A 616 -4.01 44.21 -9.15
C LYS A 616 -5.28 43.37 -8.96
N THR A 617 -5.75 42.67 -9.98
CA THR A 617 -6.87 41.72 -9.88
C THR A 617 -6.38 40.29 -9.73
N TRP A 618 -7.29 39.41 -9.31
CA TRP A 618 -7.08 37.96 -9.33
C TRP A 618 -7.71 37.37 -10.59
N GLU A 619 -7.04 36.37 -11.17
CA GLU A 619 -7.55 35.59 -12.30
C GLU A 619 -7.57 34.10 -11.97
N THR A 620 -8.66 33.43 -12.31
CA THR A 620 -8.75 31.96 -12.21
C THR A 620 -9.02 31.34 -13.56
N ILE A 621 -8.44 30.17 -13.83
CA ILE A 621 -8.78 29.39 -15.01
C ILE A 621 -8.88 27.90 -14.66
N PHE A 622 -9.98 27.28 -15.09
CA PHE A 622 -10.32 25.88 -14.87
C PHE A 622 -10.16 25.09 -16.17
N LYS A 623 -9.85 23.79 -16.07
CA LYS A 623 -9.73 22.89 -17.22
C LYS A 623 -10.94 22.97 -18.15
N GLY A 624 -10.70 23.12 -19.45
CA GLY A 624 -11.75 23.23 -20.48
C GLY A 624 -12.27 24.64 -20.72
N LYS A 625 -11.81 25.66 -19.96
CA LYS A 625 -12.09 27.08 -20.24
C LYS A 625 -10.99 27.67 -21.10
N THR A 626 -11.37 28.56 -22.04
CA THR A 626 -10.44 29.22 -22.99
C THR A 626 -10.08 30.66 -22.62
N LYS A 627 -10.59 31.15 -21.49
CA LYS A 627 -10.31 32.46 -20.90
C LYS A 627 -10.30 32.34 -19.38
N PRO A 628 -9.49 33.14 -18.68
CA PRO A 628 -9.62 33.28 -17.24
C PRO A 628 -10.91 34.01 -16.87
N THR A 629 -11.41 33.73 -15.67
CA THR A 629 -12.36 34.56 -14.95
C THR A 629 -11.56 35.56 -14.13
N THR A 630 -11.51 36.81 -14.60
CA THR A 630 -10.93 37.95 -13.87
C THR A 630 -11.94 38.45 -12.84
N GLU A 631 -11.55 38.54 -11.58
CA GLU A 631 -12.42 38.97 -10.48
C GLU A 631 -12.21 40.44 -10.08
N SER A 632 -13.30 41.04 -9.60
CA SER A 632 -13.42 42.44 -9.19
C SER A 632 -12.69 42.78 -7.89
N ARG A 633 -12.35 41.78 -7.08
CA ARG A 633 -11.63 41.93 -5.81
C ARG A 633 -10.13 42.08 -6.06
N HIS A 634 -9.59 43.24 -5.66
CA HIS A 634 -8.17 43.53 -5.83
C HIS A 634 -7.29 42.88 -4.76
N TRP A 635 -6.07 42.48 -5.14
CA TRP A 635 -5.00 42.15 -4.20
C TRP A 635 -4.24 43.40 -3.74
N VAL A 636 -3.68 43.36 -2.54
CA VAL A 636 -3.03 44.52 -1.90
C VAL A 636 -1.52 44.29 -1.77
N PRO A 637 -0.65 45.15 -2.35
CA PRO A 637 0.79 44.99 -2.24
C PRO A 637 1.27 44.96 -0.78
N ASN A 638 2.15 44.01 -0.46
CA ASN A 638 2.70 43.77 0.88
C ASN A 638 1.65 43.41 1.95
N LYS A 639 0.42 43.04 1.56
CA LYS A 639 -0.55 42.38 2.45
C LYS A 639 -0.44 40.88 2.28
N GLU A 640 -0.49 40.15 3.39
CA GLU A 640 -0.73 38.71 3.35
C GLU A 640 -2.18 38.43 2.94
N HIS A 641 -2.33 37.49 2.01
CA HIS A 641 -3.60 36.90 1.60
C HIS A 641 -3.53 35.39 1.83
N GLN A 642 -4.57 34.80 2.40
CA GLN A 642 -4.73 33.35 2.36
C GLN A 642 -5.27 32.97 0.97
N VAL A 643 -4.68 31.97 0.33
CA VAL A 643 -5.20 31.38 -0.93
C VAL A 643 -5.48 29.90 -0.73
N ALA A 644 -6.53 29.39 -1.35
CA ALA A 644 -6.80 27.95 -1.37
C ALA A 644 -7.30 27.47 -2.74
N LEU A 645 -6.88 26.27 -3.11
CA LEU A 645 -7.45 25.49 -4.21
C LEU A 645 -8.09 24.23 -3.62
N MET A 646 -9.31 23.91 -4.04
CA MET A 646 -10.05 22.72 -3.61
C MET A 646 -10.55 21.92 -4.81
N LEU A 647 -10.46 20.60 -4.71
CA LEU A 647 -11.11 19.64 -5.59
C LEU A 647 -11.97 18.69 -4.76
N GLN A 648 -13.21 18.49 -5.19
CA GLN A 648 -14.15 17.54 -4.61
C GLN A 648 -14.77 16.70 -5.74
N GLY A 649 -14.20 15.53 -6.01
CA GLY A 649 -14.59 14.68 -7.14
C GLY A 649 -14.27 15.32 -8.49
N ASN A 650 -15.29 15.84 -9.17
CA ASN A 650 -15.15 16.63 -10.41
C ASN A 650 -15.26 18.15 -10.17
N LYS A 651 -15.47 18.60 -8.94
CA LYS A 651 -15.79 19.99 -8.62
C LYS A 651 -14.54 20.75 -8.17
N ALA A 652 -14.09 21.70 -8.99
CA ALA A 652 -12.93 22.54 -8.70
C ALA A 652 -13.35 23.92 -8.19
N SER A 653 -12.64 24.46 -7.20
CA SER A 653 -12.94 25.79 -6.66
C SER A 653 -11.72 26.50 -6.07
N VAL A 654 -11.75 27.83 -6.07
CA VAL A 654 -10.65 28.71 -5.66
C VAL A 654 -11.16 29.71 -4.63
N TYR A 655 -10.39 29.97 -3.57
CA TYR A 655 -10.75 30.88 -2.48
C TYR A 655 -9.61 31.85 -2.15
N ILE A 656 -9.97 33.08 -1.78
CA ILE A 656 -9.05 34.12 -1.28
C ILE A 656 -9.60 34.64 0.05
N ASP A 657 -8.74 34.69 1.07
CA ASP A 657 -9.02 35.27 2.40
C ASP A 657 -10.24 34.69 3.16
N GLY A 658 -10.76 33.53 2.73
CA GLY A 658 -11.96 32.87 3.26
C GLY A 658 -13.15 32.86 2.29
N GLU A 659 -13.12 33.71 1.26
CA GLU A 659 -14.22 33.90 0.30
C GLU A 659 -13.97 33.14 -1.02
N SER A 660 -15.02 32.59 -1.63
CA SER A 660 -14.91 31.96 -2.95
C SER A 660 -14.63 33.01 -4.04
N LEU A 661 -13.76 32.63 -4.98
CA LEU A 661 -13.34 33.40 -6.16
C LEU A 661 -13.84 32.76 -7.47
N GLY A 662 -14.28 31.51 -7.42
CA GLY A 662 -14.77 30.75 -8.58
C GLY A 662 -14.95 29.27 -8.27
N GLU A 663 -15.92 28.65 -8.93
CA GLU A 663 -16.29 27.24 -8.77
C GLU A 663 -16.81 26.68 -10.11
N GLU A 664 -16.35 25.50 -10.51
CA GLU A 664 -16.61 24.92 -11.82
C GLU A 664 -16.49 23.39 -11.81
N GLU A 665 -17.29 22.68 -12.60
CA GLU A 665 -17.08 21.26 -12.85
C GLU A 665 -15.99 21.05 -13.91
N VAL A 666 -14.89 20.42 -13.52
CA VAL A 666 -13.75 20.11 -14.39
C VAL A 666 -13.89 18.72 -15.01
N PRO A 667 -13.61 18.54 -16.31
CA PRO A 667 -13.74 17.25 -16.99
C PRO A 667 -12.58 16.31 -16.60
N LEU A 668 -12.74 15.63 -15.47
CA LEU A 668 -11.86 14.55 -15.01
C LEU A 668 -12.47 13.20 -15.40
N THR A 669 -11.83 12.49 -16.33
CA THR A 669 -12.26 11.17 -16.80
C THR A 669 -12.06 10.13 -15.70
N GLY A 670 -13.16 9.61 -15.14
CA GLY A 670 -13.17 8.97 -13.83
C GLY A 670 -12.47 7.61 -13.69
N GLU A 671 -12.00 7.00 -14.78
CA GLU A 671 -11.59 5.59 -14.83
C GLU A 671 -10.07 5.36 -14.90
N THR A 672 -9.28 6.39 -15.24
CA THR A 672 -7.82 6.28 -15.35
C THR A 672 -7.13 6.88 -14.12
N PRO A 673 -6.19 6.17 -13.47
CA PRO A 673 -5.26 6.78 -12.51
C PRO A 673 -4.47 7.91 -13.17
N LEU A 674 -4.23 8.99 -12.42
CA LEU A 674 -3.56 10.18 -12.96
C LEU A 674 -2.05 10.00 -12.84
N GLU A 675 -1.33 10.02 -13.96
CA GLU A 675 0.10 9.68 -14.00
C GLU A 675 0.94 10.66 -13.16
N LEU A 676 1.11 11.91 -13.62
CA LEU A 676 1.77 12.97 -12.86
C LEU A 676 0.74 13.91 -12.25
N PHE A 677 0.77 14.03 -10.92
CA PHE A 677 -0.03 15.01 -10.17
C PHE A 677 0.87 15.80 -9.21
N LEU A 678 0.83 17.13 -9.31
CA LEU A 678 1.67 18.02 -8.51
C LEU A 678 1.00 19.37 -8.27
N PHE A 679 1.38 20.03 -7.17
CA PHE A 679 1.15 21.46 -6.99
C PHE A 679 2.41 22.23 -7.37
N CYS A 680 2.25 23.39 -8.00
CA CYS A 680 3.38 24.23 -8.31
C CYS A 680 3.07 25.71 -8.06
N PHE A 681 3.97 26.38 -7.34
CA PHE A 681 3.95 27.81 -7.08
C PHE A 681 4.91 28.53 -8.02
N GLY A 682 4.48 29.64 -8.61
CA GLY A 682 5.25 30.37 -9.63
C GLY A 682 5.07 29.81 -11.04
N VAL A 683 6.13 29.81 -11.85
CA VAL A 683 6.06 29.46 -13.29
C VAL A 683 6.16 27.94 -13.49
N CYS A 684 5.03 27.35 -13.86
CA CYS A 684 4.81 25.90 -13.95
C CYS A 684 4.68 25.39 -15.38
N GLU A 685 5.45 25.96 -16.31
CA GLU A 685 5.53 25.49 -17.69
C GLU A 685 6.21 24.11 -17.72
N ILE A 686 5.48 23.15 -18.31
CA ILE A 686 5.92 21.80 -18.64
C ILE A 686 5.88 21.74 -20.16
N ASP A 687 7.02 22.03 -20.78
CA ASP A 687 7.21 21.84 -22.20
C ASP A 687 7.77 20.43 -22.41
N ASP A 688 7.04 19.57 -23.14
CA ASP A 688 7.49 18.21 -23.50
C ASP A 688 8.65 18.19 -24.52
N ASN A 689 9.36 19.31 -24.68
CA ASN A 689 10.49 19.47 -25.61
C ASN A 689 11.62 20.27 -24.95
N ASP A 690 12.74 19.62 -24.63
CA ASP A 690 14.02 20.24 -24.23
C ASP A 690 14.69 21.07 -25.37
N GLU A 691 13.94 21.49 -26.40
CA GLU A 691 14.43 22.27 -27.56
C GLU A 691 13.66 23.59 -27.85
N GLU A 692 12.82 24.08 -26.94
CA GLU A 692 12.41 25.49 -26.96
C GLU A 692 13.55 26.39 -26.41
N LYS A 693 13.92 27.41 -27.19
CA LYS A 693 15.08 28.28 -26.91
C LYS A 693 14.73 29.27 -25.80
N PRO A 694 15.72 29.75 -25.00
CA PRO A 694 15.46 30.82 -24.04
C PRO A 694 14.92 32.05 -24.77
N SER A 695 13.64 32.34 -24.54
CA SER A 695 12.96 33.51 -25.08
C SER A 695 13.69 34.78 -24.62
N PRO A 696 13.91 35.76 -25.51
CA PRO A 696 14.96 36.75 -25.31
C PRO A 696 14.56 37.81 -24.29
N LYS A 697 14.91 37.59 -23.01
CA LYS A 697 14.80 38.53 -21.89
C LYS A 697 13.51 39.37 -21.91
N GLU A 698 12.43 38.85 -21.35
CA GLU A 698 11.39 39.74 -20.86
C GLU A 698 12.00 40.69 -19.83
N ILE A 699 12.12 41.97 -20.18
CA ILE A 699 12.48 43.05 -19.25
C ILE A 699 11.20 43.47 -18.50
N GLY A 700 10.53 42.48 -17.92
CA GLY A 700 9.41 42.66 -16.99
C GLY A 700 9.92 43.02 -15.60
N LYS A 701 8.99 43.45 -14.73
CA LYS A 701 9.26 43.46 -13.30
C LYS A 701 9.51 42.02 -12.85
N LYS A 702 10.59 41.79 -12.09
CA LYS A 702 10.81 40.50 -11.42
C LYS A 702 9.58 40.18 -10.58
N PRO A 703 9.00 38.96 -10.68
CA PRO A 703 7.98 38.55 -9.73
C PRO A 703 8.58 38.59 -8.33
N ARG A 704 7.81 39.11 -7.37
CA ARG A 704 8.15 39.13 -5.95
C ARG A 704 6.97 38.61 -5.16
N VAL A 705 6.94 37.29 -4.98
CA VAL A 705 5.89 36.60 -4.25
C VAL A 705 6.54 35.78 -3.14
N THR A 706 6.20 36.12 -1.91
CA THR A 706 6.52 35.31 -0.73
C THR A 706 5.39 34.31 -0.52
N VAL A 707 5.72 33.02 -0.50
CA VAL A 707 4.81 31.92 -0.16
C VAL A 707 5.27 31.31 1.15
N THR A 708 4.38 31.19 2.13
CA THR A 708 4.68 30.59 3.43
C THR A 708 3.55 29.66 3.88
N ASN A 709 3.87 28.75 4.80
CA ASN A 709 2.92 27.91 5.53
C ASN A 709 1.88 27.22 4.61
N VAL A 710 2.33 26.25 3.82
CA VAL A 710 1.45 25.52 2.91
C VAL A 710 0.89 24.28 3.63
N PHE A 711 -0.43 24.12 3.66
CA PHE A 711 -1.12 22.97 4.24
C PHE A 711 -1.85 22.19 3.15
N LEU A 712 -1.77 20.87 3.17
CA LEU A 712 -2.42 19.98 2.19
C LEU A 712 -3.32 18.96 2.90
N TYR A 713 -4.60 18.92 2.53
CA TYR A 713 -5.61 18.03 3.10
C TYR A 713 -6.20 17.09 2.04
N ASN A 714 -6.67 15.92 2.48
CA ASN A 714 -7.31 14.86 1.67
C ASN A 714 -8.83 15.07 1.42
N ARG A 715 -9.37 16.21 1.87
CA ARG A 715 -10.80 16.52 1.92
C ARG A 715 -11.05 18.01 1.67
N PRO A 716 -12.28 18.44 1.33
CA PRO A 716 -12.67 19.84 1.41
C PRO A 716 -12.56 20.38 2.85
N LEU A 717 -12.23 21.66 2.96
CA LEU A 717 -12.33 22.44 4.19
C LEU A 717 -13.55 23.37 4.16
N ASN A 718 -14.10 23.69 5.33
CA ASN A 718 -15.09 24.76 5.46
C ASN A 718 -14.45 26.11 5.84
N SER A 719 -15.22 27.19 5.75
CA SER A 719 -14.73 28.55 6.02
C SER A 719 -14.15 28.74 7.43
N THR A 720 -14.72 28.09 8.46
CA THR A 720 -14.20 28.14 9.84
C THR A 720 -12.82 27.48 9.93
N GLU A 721 -12.61 26.36 9.23
CA GLU A 721 -11.32 25.65 9.19
C GLU A 721 -10.25 26.48 8.46
N MET A 722 -10.63 27.10 7.33
CA MET A 722 -9.76 28.03 6.61
C MET A 722 -9.41 29.25 7.47
N THR A 723 -10.37 29.85 8.19
CA THR A 723 -10.11 30.92 9.16
C THR A 723 -9.15 30.48 10.27
N ALA A 724 -9.29 29.27 10.82
CA ALA A 724 -8.36 28.76 11.83
C ALA A 724 -6.91 28.60 11.30
N ILE A 725 -6.73 28.15 10.06
CA ILE A 725 -5.42 28.07 9.39
C ILE A 725 -4.79 29.47 9.18
N LYS A 726 -5.63 30.49 8.99
CA LYS A 726 -5.20 31.88 8.78
C LYS A 726 -4.82 32.55 10.10
N ASP A 727 -5.75 32.57 11.06
CA ASP A 727 -5.62 33.32 12.30
C ASP A 727 -4.72 32.61 13.33
N ARG A 728 -4.63 31.27 13.23
CA ARG A 728 -3.78 30.37 14.05
C ARG A 728 -3.88 30.69 15.55
N ILE A 729 -5.10 30.89 16.02
CA ILE A 729 -5.38 31.36 17.38
C ILE A 729 -4.91 30.29 18.38
N PRO A 730 -3.94 30.62 19.27
CA PRO A 730 -3.49 29.69 20.29
C PRO A 730 -4.65 29.31 21.20
N VAL A 731 -4.94 28.02 21.31
CA VAL A 731 -5.93 27.49 22.25
C VAL A 731 -5.41 27.77 23.67
N PRO A 732 -6.15 28.51 24.52
CA PRO A 732 -5.69 28.79 25.87
C PRO A 732 -5.47 27.50 26.65
N LYS A 733 -4.23 27.28 27.12
CA LYS A 733 -3.94 26.25 28.12
C LYS A 733 -4.63 26.66 29.43
N GLY A 734 -5.84 26.16 29.65
CA GLY A 734 -6.53 26.33 30.92
C GLY A 734 -5.71 25.68 32.04
N ASP A 735 -5.62 26.34 33.19
CA ASP A 735 -4.89 25.82 34.34
C ASP A 735 -5.42 24.43 34.76
N PRO A 736 -4.54 23.48 35.15
CA PRO A 736 -4.97 22.15 35.59
C PRO A 736 -5.95 22.17 36.77
N GLU A 737 -5.91 23.22 37.60
CA GLU A 737 -6.70 23.33 38.83
C GLU A 737 -8.05 24.04 38.63
N SER A 738 -9.01 23.36 38.01
CA SER A 738 -10.45 23.66 38.21
C SER A 738 -11.43 22.59 37.71
N ARG A 739 -11.05 21.75 36.74
CA ARG A 739 -11.95 20.73 36.16
C ARG A 739 -12.00 19.42 36.95
N VAL A 740 -12.50 19.50 38.18
CA VAL A 740 -12.97 18.33 38.95
C VAL A 740 -14.48 18.43 39.10
N LYS A 741 -15.20 17.35 38.77
CA LYS A 741 -16.68 17.23 38.64
C LYS A 741 -17.30 17.75 37.34
N GLU A 742 -16.98 17.11 36.22
CA GLU A 742 -17.99 16.27 35.55
C GLU A 742 -17.29 15.19 34.72
N ALA A 743 -17.73 13.94 34.87
CA ALA A 743 -17.16 12.81 34.14
C ALA A 743 -18.01 12.51 32.90
N PRO A 744 -17.42 12.45 31.69
CA PRO A 744 -18.12 11.94 30.52
C PRO A 744 -18.56 10.50 30.78
N LYS A 745 -19.85 10.21 30.59
CA LYS A 745 -20.31 8.81 30.54
C LYS A 745 -19.72 8.15 29.28
N PRO A 746 -19.29 6.89 29.34
CA PRO A 746 -18.85 6.18 28.14
C PRO A 746 -20.01 6.08 27.14
N PHE A 747 -19.75 6.40 25.88
CA PHE A 747 -20.70 6.16 24.79
C PHE A 747 -20.78 4.67 24.54
N GLY A 748 -21.94 4.07 24.84
CA GLY A 748 -22.27 2.71 24.39
C GLY A 748 -22.56 2.67 22.89
N PRO A 749 -22.42 1.50 22.23
CA PRO A 749 -22.65 1.37 20.80
C PRO A 749 -24.11 1.69 20.43
N ALA A 750 -24.29 2.42 19.33
CA ALA A 750 -25.60 2.86 18.87
C ALA A 750 -26.38 1.71 18.22
N VAL A 751 -27.57 1.40 18.76
CA VAL A 751 -28.53 0.47 18.14
C VAL A 751 -29.32 1.21 17.05
N PRO A 752 -29.47 0.68 15.82
CA PRO A 752 -30.27 1.31 14.78
C PRO A 752 -31.76 1.39 15.16
N ALA A 753 -32.34 2.58 15.07
CA ALA A 753 -33.75 2.79 15.37
C ALA A 753 -34.64 2.51 14.14
N VAL A 754 -35.63 1.62 14.30
CA VAL A 754 -36.67 1.37 13.29
C VAL A 754 -37.76 2.44 13.41
N PRO A 755 -38.17 3.12 12.32
CA PRO A 755 -39.22 4.14 12.38
C PRO A 755 -40.62 3.53 12.54
N GLY A 756 -41.28 3.83 13.66
CA GLY A 756 -42.72 3.62 13.90
C GLY A 756 -43.53 4.91 13.72
N PRO A 757 -44.84 4.84 13.41
CA PRO A 757 -45.59 5.94 12.81
C PRO A 757 -46.06 7.04 13.80
N GLU A 758 -46.26 8.24 13.24
CA GLU A 758 -46.80 9.42 13.94
C GLU A 758 -48.18 9.19 14.59
N LYS A 759 -48.42 9.89 15.71
CA LYS A 759 -49.76 10.45 16.00
C LYS A 759 -49.74 11.68 16.92
N ILE A 760 -50.74 12.53 16.68
CA ILE A 760 -50.97 13.88 17.22
C ILE A 760 -51.14 13.88 18.75
N PRO A 761 -50.65 14.90 19.49
CA PRO A 761 -50.70 14.96 20.96
C PRO A 761 -52.07 15.40 21.52
N ALA A 762 -52.28 15.06 22.80
CA ALA A 762 -53.30 15.62 23.69
C ALA A 762 -52.74 15.75 25.13
N GLU A 763 -53.39 16.57 25.97
CA GLU A 763 -52.77 17.19 27.16
C GLU A 763 -53.22 16.52 28.52
N PRO A 764 -53.06 17.09 29.74
CA PRO A 764 -52.29 16.44 30.81
C PRO A 764 -53.10 15.90 32.01
N GLY A 765 -52.46 15.09 32.88
CA GLY A 765 -53.12 14.38 34.00
C GLY A 765 -52.29 14.19 35.28
N MET A 766 -52.10 15.28 36.03
CA MET A 766 -52.16 15.40 37.52
C MET A 766 -51.81 14.21 38.47
N THR A 767 -50.82 14.43 39.37
CA THR A 767 -50.68 13.88 40.76
C THR A 767 -50.54 12.35 40.98
N THR A 768 -50.01 11.80 42.09
CA THR A 768 -49.68 12.27 43.48
C THR A 768 -48.43 11.46 43.98
N VAL A 769 -47.55 11.95 44.88
CA VAL A 769 -47.51 11.67 46.37
C VAL A 769 -47.74 10.17 46.71
N GLU A 770 -46.94 9.43 47.49
CA GLU A 770 -46.06 9.66 48.67
C GLU A 770 -44.87 8.63 48.65
N GLY A 771 -43.82 8.59 49.48
CA GLY A 771 -43.45 9.29 50.72
C GLY A 771 -42.10 8.78 51.30
N ALA A 772 -41.69 9.33 52.47
CA ALA A 772 -40.44 9.07 53.26
C ALA A 772 -40.13 7.58 53.58
N ALA A 773 -38.92 7.14 53.97
CA ALA A 773 -38.00 7.59 55.05
C ALA A 773 -36.56 7.00 54.84
N THR A 774 -35.41 7.66 55.10
CA THR A 774 -34.69 7.91 56.39
C THR A 774 -34.44 6.65 57.26
N THR A 775 -33.27 6.39 57.89
CA THR A 775 -32.08 7.24 58.22
C THR A 775 -30.83 6.39 58.61
N GLU A 776 -29.60 6.96 58.50
CA GLU A 776 -28.42 6.80 59.42
C GLU A 776 -27.73 5.41 59.65
N HIS A 777 -26.49 5.27 60.18
CA HIS A 777 -25.48 6.21 60.72
C HIS A 777 -24.01 5.67 60.66
N ALA A 778 -23.03 6.59 60.82
CA ALA A 778 -21.70 6.50 61.49
C ALA A 778 -20.82 5.20 61.41
N ALA A 779 -19.56 5.26 60.91
CA ALA A 779 -18.27 5.57 61.62
C ALA A 779 -17.72 4.42 62.51
N ALA A 780 -16.43 4.30 62.92
CA ALA A 780 -15.29 5.24 62.99
C ALA A 780 -13.92 4.48 62.95
N VAL A 781 -12.84 5.01 62.32
CA VAL A 781 -11.63 5.65 62.94
C VAL A 781 -10.41 4.75 63.24
N GLY A 782 -9.19 5.20 62.87
CA GLY A 782 -7.89 4.72 63.39
C GLY A 782 -6.73 4.64 62.36
N SER A 783 -5.47 4.86 62.76
CA SER A 783 -4.74 6.16 62.66
C SER A 783 -3.20 5.95 62.80
N LEU A 784 -2.37 6.97 62.47
CA LEU A 784 -0.91 7.14 62.77
C LEU A 784 0.11 6.23 61.99
N THR A 785 1.39 6.54 61.70
CA THR A 785 2.21 7.80 61.49
C THR A 785 3.64 7.47 60.96
N SER A 786 4.28 8.39 60.18
CA SER A 786 5.76 8.55 59.97
C SER A 786 6.54 7.39 59.29
N ALA A 787 7.70 7.57 58.62
CA ALA A 787 8.53 8.71 58.15
C ALA A 787 9.49 8.18 57.02
N GLY A 788 10.26 8.95 56.23
CA GLY A 788 10.46 10.41 56.14
C GLY A 788 11.91 10.87 56.46
N ASN A 789 12.79 11.07 55.46
CA ASN A 789 14.10 11.76 55.63
C ASN A 789 14.74 12.23 54.29
N GLU A 790 15.57 13.29 54.33
CA GLU A 790 16.34 13.85 53.18
C GLU A 790 17.86 13.57 53.27
N GLY A 791 18.65 13.93 52.23
CA GLY A 791 20.11 13.97 52.28
C GLY A 791 20.79 14.49 51.00
N THR A 792 21.72 15.46 51.11
CA THR A 792 22.29 16.21 49.96
C THR A 792 23.80 16.53 50.08
N ALA A 793 24.58 16.35 49.00
CA ALA A 793 25.85 17.02 48.63
C ALA A 793 26.27 16.53 47.20
N ARG A 794 26.89 17.26 46.24
CA ARG A 794 28.13 18.10 46.22
C ARG A 794 29.41 17.31 46.58
N GLU A 795 30.57 17.41 45.91
CA GLU A 795 31.09 18.20 44.76
C GLU A 795 32.40 17.49 44.22
N LYS A 796 33.18 17.85 43.17
CA LYS A 796 33.29 18.97 42.19
C LYS A 796 34.22 18.58 41.01
N GLY A 797 34.02 19.17 39.81
CA GLY A 797 35.09 19.43 38.79
C GLY A 797 35.59 18.27 37.91
N ASP A 798 36.42 18.50 36.87
CA ASP A 798 36.80 19.78 36.20
C ASP A 798 37.43 19.54 34.80
N GLY A 799 37.38 20.54 33.90
CA GLY A 799 38.17 20.67 32.65
C GLY A 799 37.85 19.74 31.45
N GLY A 800 37.89 20.17 30.18
CA GLY A 800 37.91 21.54 29.62
C GLY A 800 38.81 21.73 28.38
N ALA A 801 38.23 22.28 27.29
CA ALA A 801 38.90 22.93 26.13
C ALA A 801 39.79 22.04 25.20
N ASN A 802 40.15 22.40 23.95
CA ASN A 802 39.55 23.23 22.88
C ASN A 802 40.36 23.00 21.54
N ASP A 803 39.93 23.68 20.47
CA ASP A 803 40.73 24.31 19.38
C ASP A 803 40.59 23.78 17.93
N ASP A 804 40.66 24.73 16.99
CA ASP A 804 40.32 24.62 15.56
C ASP A 804 41.52 24.30 14.63
N ALA A 805 41.25 23.60 13.52
CA ALA A 805 41.91 23.75 12.21
C ALA A 805 41.19 22.88 11.14
N GLY A 806 41.24 23.14 9.83
CA GLY A 806 41.91 24.24 9.10
C GLY A 806 42.29 23.84 7.67
N SER A 807 41.43 24.15 6.70
CA SER A 807 41.52 23.94 5.24
C SER A 807 42.92 23.85 4.57
N ALA A 808 43.11 22.87 3.66
CA ALA A 808 44.09 22.97 2.54
C ALA A 808 43.73 22.11 1.31
N TYR A 809 44.09 22.62 0.12
CA TYR A 809 43.86 22.05 -1.23
C TYR A 809 44.80 20.89 -1.63
N GLY A 810 44.37 20.04 -2.58
CA GLY A 810 45.27 19.18 -3.38
C GLY A 810 44.61 18.63 -4.67
N ARG A 811 45.24 18.82 -5.85
CA ARG A 811 44.75 18.31 -7.16
C ARG A 811 45.62 17.17 -7.69
N VAL A 812 45.02 16.16 -8.33
CA VAL A 812 45.59 15.42 -9.48
C VAL A 812 44.48 15.09 -10.50
N LEU A 813 44.80 15.01 -11.79
CA LEU A 813 43.89 14.61 -12.88
C LEU A 813 44.34 13.30 -13.53
N LEU A 814 43.38 12.43 -13.89
CA LEU A 814 43.43 11.42 -14.99
C LEU A 814 44.50 10.30 -14.84
N PRO A 815 44.44 9.18 -15.60
CA PRO A 815 43.53 8.76 -16.70
C PRO A 815 42.54 7.64 -16.27
N LEU A 816 41.46 7.25 -16.96
CA LEU A 816 40.97 7.45 -18.35
C LEU A 816 41.80 6.79 -19.46
N LEU A 817 42.02 5.46 -19.37
CA LEU A 817 42.58 4.67 -20.50
C LEU A 817 42.35 3.13 -20.45
N LEU A 818 41.23 2.61 -19.92
CA LEU A 818 41.07 1.14 -19.75
C LEU A 818 39.70 0.48 -20.02
N LEU A 819 38.68 1.18 -20.53
CA LEU A 819 37.38 0.56 -20.90
C LEU A 819 36.87 1.00 -22.29
N LEU A 820 37.74 0.91 -23.30
CA LEU A 820 37.37 0.96 -24.72
C LEU A 820 38.03 -0.20 -25.46
N GLY A 821 37.39 -1.37 -25.43
CA GLY A 821 37.86 -2.53 -26.20
C GLY A 821 37.35 -3.87 -25.66
N LEU A 822 36.14 -4.27 -26.05
CA LEU A 822 35.71 -5.67 -26.26
C LEU A 822 34.30 -5.72 -26.87
N TRP A 823 34.21 -5.35 -28.14
CA TRP A 823 33.05 -5.60 -29.02
C TRP A 823 33.59 -6.14 -30.36
N GLY A 824 33.31 -7.40 -30.68
CA GLY A 824 33.73 -8.04 -31.94
C GLY A 824 33.96 -9.55 -31.82
N PHE A 825 33.57 -10.29 -32.87
CA PHE A 825 33.61 -11.77 -33.01
C PHE A 825 32.66 -12.52 -32.05
N ALA A 826 31.51 -13.09 -32.43
CA ALA A 826 30.87 -13.54 -33.68
C ALA A 826 31.00 -15.05 -34.02
N THR A 827 29.83 -15.66 -34.23
CA THR A 827 29.53 -16.87 -35.03
C THR A 827 30.33 -18.15 -34.79
N ALA A 828 29.70 -19.07 -34.07
CA ALA A 828 29.66 -20.51 -34.37
C ALA A 828 28.22 -20.99 -34.15
#